data_AF-A0A8C3PWD2-F1
#
_entry.id   AF-A0A8C3PWD2-F1
#
_cell.length_a   1.000
_cell.length_b   1.000
_cell.length_c   1.000
_cell.angle_alpha   90.00
_cell.angle_beta   90.00
_cell.angle_gamma   90.00
#
_symmetry.space_group_name_H-M   'P 1'
#
loop_
_entity.id
_entity.type
_entity.pdbx_description
1 polymer ?
#
loop_
_entity_poly.entity_id
_entity_poly.type
_entity_poly.pdbx_seq_one_letter_code
_entity_poly.pdbx_strand_id
1 'polypeptide(L)'
;WRVQKAIVDEASEPSVPGSFAQVDPKAINKVKKKARKILQEMVANVSPALIRLTGWVLLKLFNSFFWNIQIHRGQIEMVKAATEMNLPLIFLPVHKSHIDYLLLTFILFCHNIKAPYIAAGNNLNIPIFSTLIRKLGGFFIRRKLDQSPDGQKDFLYRALLYVHIEELLRQQQFLEIFLEGTRSRSGKTSGPRAGLLSVVVDALFSNATPDVLIIPVGISYDRIIEGHYNSEQLGKPKKNESLWGIARGVFRMLRKNYGCVRVDFAQPFSLKEYVNSQSQKPVPAPLSLEQALLPAILPSRPNDTVDEGTEASLPNSRDITSEPYRRELIANLAEHILFTANKSCAVMSTHIVACLLLYRHRQGTDLSRLVEDFFSMKEEVLARDFDLGFSGNSDDVVMHAIHLLGNCVNITNTSRNNEFFITPSTTIPAVFELNFYSNGILHVFIKEAVIACSLRAVQSKRFRNGTNGASPSLISQEHLVRKAASLCYLLSNEFTVSLPCQLIYQVCHEAVEKLIQYGILLVAENNEYCEEKRVQVSQSQEHQQYITFLQRLLGPLLEAYSSAVIFVHNFSGPVSESEYLQKLHRHLISRTEKNVAVYAESATYSHVKNAVKVFKEIGVFSQTNQKRDTILELSTTFLPQRNRQKLLEFIMSFMVL
;
A
#
# COMPACT_ATOMS: atom_id res chain seq x y z
N TRP A 1 -31.64 19.95 -1.05
CA TRP A 1 -31.68 19.67 0.40
C TRP A 1 -30.30 19.74 1.09
N ARG A 2 -29.36 18.79 0.90
CA ARG A 2 -28.08 18.72 1.66
C ARG A 2 -27.31 20.04 1.73
N VAL A 3 -27.10 20.70 0.58
CA VAL A 3 -26.40 22.00 0.50
C VAL A 3 -27.18 23.13 1.16
N GLN A 4 -28.51 23.14 1.04
CA GLN A 4 -29.35 24.16 1.70
C GLN A 4 -29.26 24.04 3.23
N LYS A 5 -29.32 22.81 3.76
CA LYS A 5 -29.14 22.54 5.19
C LYS A 5 -27.76 23.03 5.65
N ALA A 6 -26.68 22.63 4.97
CA ALA A 6 -25.32 23.06 5.33
C ALA A 6 -25.14 24.59 5.27
N ILE A 7 -25.80 25.27 4.32
CA ILE A 7 -25.79 26.75 4.25
C ILE A 7 -26.49 27.36 5.47
N VAL A 8 -27.62 26.79 5.90
CA VAL A 8 -28.35 27.27 7.07
C VAL A 8 -27.56 27.00 8.33
N ASP A 9 -27.00 25.81 8.50
CA ASP A 9 -26.21 25.41 9.67
C ASP A 9 -24.98 26.31 9.82
N GLU A 10 -24.20 26.52 8.75
CA GLU A 10 -23.02 27.41 8.76
C GLU A 10 -23.43 28.88 8.98
N ALA A 11 -24.59 29.32 8.48
CA ALA A 11 -25.09 30.67 8.73
C ALA A 11 -25.62 30.85 10.17
N SER A 12 -25.88 29.76 10.88
CA SER A 12 -26.41 29.73 12.25
C SER A 12 -25.33 29.60 13.32
N GLU A 13 -24.07 29.31 12.97
CA GLU A 13 -22.97 29.25 13.95
C GLU A 13 -22.83 30.61 14.65
N PRO A 14 -23.04 30.68 15.98
CA PRO A 14 -23.20 31.94 16.68
C PRO A 14 -21.85 32.66 16.83
N SER A 15 -21.85 33.95 16.49
CA SER A 15 -20.84 34.88 17.02
C SER A 15 -21.14 35.28 18.48
N VAL A 16 -22.28 34.90 19.06
CA VAL A 16 -22.66 35.17 20.46
C VAL A 16 -23.62 34.08 20.99
N PRO A 17 -23.37 33.42 22.14
CA PRO A 17 -24.33 32.48 22.73
C PRO A 17 -25.47 33.26 23.40
N GLY A 18 -26.73 33.01 23.00
CA GLY A 18 -27.89 33.47 23.80
C GLY A 18 -29.19 33.85 23.08
N SER A 19 -29.29 33.86 21.74
CA SER A 19 -30.57 34.16 21.07
C SER A 19 -30.98 33.09 20.07
N PHE A 20 -32.13 32.45 20.31
CA PHE A 20 -32.91 31.78 19.26
C PHE A 20 -33.48 32.85 18.32
N ALA A 21 -32.66 33.37 17.42
CA ALA A 21 -33.07 34.34 16.41
C ALA A 21 -33.15 33.68 15.03
N GLN A 22 -34.17 34.03 14.24
CA GLN A 22 -34.24 33.69 12.82
C GLN A 22 -32.91 34.02 12.13
N VAL A 23 -32.36 33.06 11.39
CA VAL A 23 -31.06 33.20 10.71
C VAL A 23 -31.11 34.41 9.78
N ASP A 24 -30.21 35.37 9.98
CA ASP A 24 -30.15 36.61 9.20
C ASP A 24 -30.06 36.29 7.68
N PRO A 25 -31.01 36.78 6.85
CA PRO A 25 -30.97 36.61 5.40
C PRO A 25 -29.65 37.07 4.76
N LYS A 26 -28.98 38.07 5.34
CA LYS A 26 -27.67 38.54 4.88
C LYS A 26 -26.57 37.51 5.14
N ALA A 27 -26.59 36.84 6.30
CA ALA A 27 -25.66 35.76 6.63
C ALA A 27 -25.82 34.58 5.66
N ILE A 28 -27.06 34.15 5.41
CA ILE A 28 -27.35 33.10 4.41
C ILE A 28 -26.82 33.48 3.03
N ASN A 29 -27.02 34.72 2.59
CA ASN A 29 -26.54 35.17 1.28
C ASN A 29 -25.00 35.20 1.20
N LYS A 30 -24.32 35.57 2.29
CA LYS A 30 -22.86 35.49 2.40
C LYS A 30 -22.36 34.05 2.26
N VAL A 31 -22.99 33.09 2.95
CA VAL A 31 -22.65 31.67 2.84
C VAL A 31 -22.97 31.11 1.45
N LYS A 32 -24.08 31.51 0.82
CA LYS A 32 -24.38 31.17 -0.59
C LYS A 32 -23.30 31.67 -1.55
N LYS A 33 -22.80 32.90 -1.37
CA LYS A 33 -21.66 33.41 -2.18
C LYS A 33 -20.39 32.60 -1.95
N LYS A 34 -20.09 32.24 -0.69
CA LYS A 34 -18.97 31.33 -0.33
C LYS A 34 -19.13 29.97 -1.03
N ALA A 35 -20.31 29.36 -0.97
CA ALA A 35 -20.63 28.08 -1.59
C ALA A 35 -20.45 28.12 -3.12
N ARG A 36 -20.93 29.18 -3.79
CA ARG A 36 -20.72 29.37 -5.23
C ARG A 36 -19.24 29.45 -5.60
N LYS A 37 -18.45 30.19 -4.83
CA LYS A 37 -16.99 30.30 -5.07
C LYS A 37 -16.31 28.93 -4.93
N ILE A 38 -16.63 28.18 -3.88
CA ILE A 38 -16.10 26.83 -3.67
C ILE A 38 -16.48 25.92 -4.84
N LEU A 39 -17.74 25.95 -5.28
CA LEU A 39 -18.20 25.12 -6.40
C LEU A 39 -17.53 25.52 -7.73
N GLN A 40 -17.33 26.82 -8.00
CA GLN A 40 -16.60 27.30 -9.18
C GLN A 40 -15.13 26.86 -9.17
N GLU A 41 -14.51 26.73 -8.00
CA GLU A 41 -13.15 26.20 -7.86
C GLU A 41 -13.09 24.69 -8.09
N MET A 42 -14.14 23.94 -7.68
CA MET A 42 -14.23 22.49 -7.85
C MET A 42 -14.54 22.10 -9.30
N VAL A 43 -15.61 22.65 -9.89
CA VAL A 43 -16.24 22.12 -11.11
C VAL A 43 -15.29 22.18 -12.31
N ALA A 44 -15.17 21.03 -12.98
CA ALA A 44 -14.50 20.92 -14.27
C ALA A 44 -15.39 21.45 -15.40
N ASN A 45 -14.79 22.08 -16.40
CA ASN A 45 -15.49 22.56 -17.60
C ASN A 45 -14.83 21.93 -18.82
N VAL A 46 -15.22 20.71 -19.15
CA VAL A 46 -14.54 19.88 -20.13
C VAL A 46 -14.58 20.49 -21.54
N SER A 47 -13.44 20.50 -22.22
CA SER A 47 -13.32 20.93 -23.62
C SER A 47 -12.92 19.75 -24.51
N PRO A 48 -13.81 19.27 -25.40
CA PRO A 48 -13.49 18.19 -26.33
C PRO A 48 -12.33 18.50 -27.28
N ALA A 49 -12.17 19.78 -27.67
CA ALA A 49 -11.04 20.21 -28.50
C ALA A 49 -9.72 20.09 -27.75
N LEU A 50 -9.70 20.46 -26.46
CA LEU A 50 -8.49 20.39 -25.64
C LEU A 50 -8.14 18.95 -25.29
N ILE A 51 -9.12 18.09 -25.02
CA ILE A 51 -8.88 16.65 -24.84
C ILE A 51 -8.19 16.07 -26.06
N ARG A 52 -8.68 16.36 -27.27
CA ARG A 52 -8.06 15.88 -28.52
C ARG A 52 -6.64 16.41 -28.71
N LEU A 53 -6.41 17.70 -28.45
CA LEU A 53 -5.08 18.28 -28.52
C LEU A 53 -4.12 17.63 -27.50
N THR A 54 -4.56 17.48 -26.26
CA THR A 54 -3.77 16.84 -25.20
C THR A 54 -3.49 15.38 -25.52
N GLY A 55 -4.46 14.63 -26.06
CA GLY A 55 -4.24 13.25 -26.52
C GLY A 55 -3.13 13.17 -27.58
N TRP A 56 -3.14 14.06 -28.57
CA TRP A 56 -2.07 14.13 -29.58
C TRP A 56 -0.71 14.51 -28.97
N VAL A 57 -0.68 15.46 -28.02
CA VAL A 57 0.55 15.84 -27.31
C VAL A 57 1.08 14.67 -26.49
N LEU A 58 0.23 13.98 -25.73
CA LEU A 58 0.60 12.84 -24.90
C LEU A 58 1.12 11.68 -25.74
N LEU A 59 0.54 11.40 -26.91
CA LEU A 59 1.06 10.41 -27.86
C LEU A 59 2.52 10.72 -28.23
N LYS A 60 2.82 11.98 -28.56
CA LYS A 60 4.20 12.40 -28.89
C LYS A 60 5.13 12.34 -27.69
N LEU A 61 4.66 12.82 -26.54
CA LEU A 61 5.46 12.83 -25.32
C LEU A 61 5.81 11.40 -24.90
N PHE A 62 4.83 10.50 -24.79
CA PHE A 62 5.04 9.14 -24.32
C PHE A 62 5.97 8.35 -25.24
N ASN A 63 5.81 8.48 -26.57
CA ASN A 63 6.73 7.86 -27.54
C ASN A 63 8.16 8.41 -27.47
N SER A 64 8.39 9.55 -26.80
CA SER A 64 9.72 10.14 -26.67
C SER A 64 10.53 9.58 -25.49
N PHE A 65 9.90 8.95 -24.49
CA PHE A 65 10.59 8.54 -23.27
C PHE A 65 10.18 7.16 -22.71
N PHE A 66 9.03 6.62 -23.12
CA PHE A 66 8.71 5.20 -22.94
C PHE A 66 9.08 4.43 -24.20
N TRP A 67 9.60 3.22 -24.02
CA TRP A 67 9.77 2.27 -25.11
C TRP A 67 8.42 1.77 -25.59
N ASN A 68 7.55 1.37 -24.66
CA ASN A 68 6.20 0.95 -24.94
C ASN A 68 5.26 1.24 -23.77
N ILE A 69 3.97 1.33 -24.10
CA ILE A 69 2.86 1.28 -23.15
C ILE A 69 2.13 -0.03 -23.45
N GLN A 70 2.20 -0.98 -22.53
CA GLN A 70 1.61 -2.30 -22.66
C GLN A 70 0.27 -2.37 -21.95
N ILE A 71 -0.72 -2.90 -22.65
CA ILE A 71 -2.06 -3.12 -22.12
C ILE A 71 -2.58 -4.43 -22.69
N HIS A 72 -3.19 -5.26 -21.85
CA HIS A 72 -3.78 -6.49 -22.33
C HIS A 72 -5.06 -6.21 -23.13
N ARG A 73 -5.13 -6.66 -24.38
CA ARG A 73 -6.26 -6.40 -25.28
C ARG A 73 -7.60 -6.86 -24.70
N GLY A 74 -7.66 -8.07 -24.14
CA GLY A 74 -8.88 -8.60 -23.53
C GLY A 74 -9.36 -7.79 -22.32
N GLN A 75 -8.45 -7.12 -21.60
CA GLN A 75 -8.84 -6.26 -20.48
C GLN A 75 -9.50 -4.96 -20.98
N ILE A 76 -9.02 -4.40 -22.10
CA ILE A 76 -9.67 -3.25 -22.74
C ILE A 76 -11.04 -3.63 -23.30
N GLU A 77 -11.17 -4.79 -23.94
CA GLU A 77 -12.46 -5.28 -24.44
C GLU A 77 -13.45 -5.50 -23.29
N MET A 78 -13.00 -6.02 -22.15
CA MET A 78 -13.78 -6.11 -20.92
C MET A 78 -14.23 -4.74 -20.40
N VAL A 79 -13.36 -3.73 -20.38
CA VAL A 79 -13.74 -2.37 -19.98
C VAL A 79 -14.75 -1.77 -20.97
N LYS A 80 -14.61 -2.02 -22.27
CA LYS A 80 -15.58 -1.59 -23.29
C LYS A 80 -16.95 -2.23 -23.08
N ALA A 81 -17.00 -3.53 -22.82
CA ALA A 81 -18.26 -4.21 -22.49
C ALA A 81 -18.92 -3.60 -21.24
N ALA A 82 -18.13 -3.21 -20.23
CA ALA A 82 -18.65 -2.51 -19.06
C ALA A 82 -19.26 -1.12 -19.40
N THR A 83 -18.75 -0.43 -20.43
CA THR A 83 -19.34 0.85 -20.87
C THR A 83 -20.72 0.69 -21.50
N GLU A 84 -21.02 -0.48 -22.09
CA GLU A 84 -22.31 -0.77 -22.74
C GLU A 84 -23.45 -0.91 -21.73
N MET A 85 -23.13 -1.16 -20.45
CA MET A 85 -24.12 -1.24 -19.37
C MET A 85 -24.74 0.12 -19.00
N ASN A 86 -24.24 1.24 -19.55
CA ASN A 86 -24.69 2.60 -19.25
C ASN A 86 -24.67 2.96 -17.74
N LEU A 87 -23.71 2.38 -17.02
CA LEU A 87 -23.43 2.67 -15.61
C LEU A 87 -22.18 3.55 -15.49
N PRO A 88 -22.08 4.38 -14.42
CA PRO A 88 -20.83 5.07 -14.11
C PRO A 88 -19.71 4.05 -13.84
N LEU A 89 -18.57 4.22 -14.51
CA LEU A 89 -17.34 3.48 -14.23
C LEU A 89 -16.44 4.28 -13.31
N ILE A 90 -15.91 3.65 -12.26
CA ILE A 90 -14.93 4.26 -11.36
C ILE A 90 -13.63 3.48 -11.42
N PHE A 91 -12.62 4.13 -12.00
CA PHE A 91 -11.27 3.61 -12.08
C PHE A 91 -10.50 3.92 -10.81
N LEU A 92 -9.92 2.89 -10.20
CA LEU A 92 -9.23 2.96 -8.92
C LEU A 92 -7.79 2.43 -9.07
N PRO A 93 -6.90 3.24 -9.65
CA PRO A 93 -5.51 2.85 -9.86
C PRO A 93 -4.66 2.89 -8.58
N VAL A 94 -3.63 2.04 -8.54
CA VAL A 94 -2.46 2.25 -7.67
C VAL A 94 -1.72 3.53 -8.08
N HIS A 95 -1.07 4.22 -7.13
CA HIS A 95 -0.44 5.51 -7.38
C HIS A 95 1.08 5.47 -7.17
N LYS A 96 1.87 5.49 -8.25
CA LYS A 96 3.34 5.45 -8.22
C LYS A 96 3.98 6.72 -8.81
N SER A 97 3.34 7.36 -9.79
CA SER A 97 3.89 8.52 -10.52
C SER A 97 2.83 9.61 -10.75
N HIS A 98 3.27 10.85 -11.04
CA HIS A 98 2.40 11.92 -11.52
C HIS A 98 1.90 11.66 -12.94
N ILE A 99 2.50 10.73 -13.67
CA ILE A 99 1.99 10.39 -14.99
C ILE A 99 0.77 9.46 -14.94
N ASP A 100 0.51 8.77 -13.82
CA ASP A 100 -0.53 7.74 -13.71
C ASP A 100 -1.89 8.21 -14.25
N TYR A 101 -2.35 9.40 -13.84
CA TYR A 101 -3.63 9.95 -14.27
C TYR A 101 -3.64 10.41 -15.74
N LEU A 102 -2.50 10.87 -16.25
CA LEU A 102 -2.36 11.19 -17.68
C LEU A 102 -2.34 9.91 -18.52
N LEU A 103 -1.67 8.88 -18.02
CA LEU A 103 -1.51 7.59 -18.67
C LEU A 103 -2.86 6.89 -18.79
N LEU A 104 -3.60 6.74 -17.69
CA LEU A 104 -4.92 6.10 -17.71
C LEU A 104 -5.89 6.86 -18.62
N THR A 105 -5.96 8.18 -18.50
CA THR A 105 -6.81 9.02 -19.35
C THR A 105 -6.44 8.89 -20.83
N PHE A 106 -5.14 8.87 -21.15
CA PHE A 106 -4.64 8.69 -22.51
C PHE A 106 -5.01 7.32 -23.09
N ILE A 107 -4.86 6.25 -22.32
CA ILE A 107 -5.21 4.89 -22.73
C ILE A 107 -6.69 4.79 -23.06
N LEU A 108 -7.56 5.29 -22.17
CA LEU A 108 -9.01 5.28 -22.39
C LEU A 108 -9.37 6.08 -23.64
N PHE A 109 -8.78 7.27 -23.81
CA PHE A 109 -8.98 8.11 -24.98
C PHE A 109 -8.59 7.40 -26.30
N CYS A 110 -7.42 6.75 -26.34
CA CYS A 110 -6.95 6.01 -27.52
C CYS A 110 -7.84 4.81 -27.89
N HIS A 111 -8.59 4.27 -26.94
CA HIS A 111 -9.51 3.16 -27.15
C HIS A 111 -10.98 3.59 -27.32
N ASN A 112 -11.24 4.88 -27.54
CA ASN A 112 -12.58 5.47 -27.66
C ASN A 112 -13.46 5.25 -26.42
N ILE A 113 -12.85 5.12 -25.26
CA ILE A 113 -13.53 5.09 -23.97
C ILE A 113 -13.55 6.50 -23.42
N LYS A 114 -14.69 6.93 -22.88
CA LYS A 114 -14.88 8.26 -22.29
C LYS A 114 -13.84 8.52 -21.21
N ALA A 115 -13.18 9.68 -21.28
CA ALA A 115 -12.19 10.09 -20.29
C ALA A 115 -12.86 10.30 -18.91
N PRO A 116 -12.23 9.85 -17.81
CA PRO A 116 -12.76 10.03 -16.47
C PRO A 116 -12.54 11.45 -15.93
N TYR A 117 -13.38 11.87 -15.00
CA TYR A 117 -13.12 13.05 -14.17
C TYR A 117 -12.14 12.68 -13.06
N ILE A 118 -11.11 13.49 -12.89
CA ILE A 118 -9.97 13.17 -12.03
C ILE A 118 -10.02 14.04 -10.77
N ALA A 119 -10.01 13.41 -9.60
CA ALA A 119 -9.89 14.14 -8.34
C ALA A 119 -8.45 14.63 -8.12
N ALA A 120 -8.21 15.93 -8.25
CA ALA A 120 -6.89 16.54 -8.11
C ALA A 120 -6.73 17.26 -6.76
N GLY A 121 -5.60 17.06 -6.08
CA GLY A 121 -5.30 17.82 -4.86
C GLY A 121 -5.12 19.32 -5.16
N ASN A 122 -5.63 20.18 -4.27
CA ASN A 122 -5.52 21.65 -4.39
C ASN A 122 -4.07 22.18 -4.47
N ASN A 123 -3.07 21.38 -4.08
CA ASN A 123 -1.64 21.69 -4.25
C ASN A 123 -1.20 21.76 -5.73
N LEU A 124 -2.01 21.28 -6.67
CA LEU A 124 -1.78 21.38 -8.11
C LEU A 124 -2.51 22.57 -8.75
N ASN A 125 -3.21 23.39 -7.97
CA ASN A 125 -3.94 24.56 -8.46
C ASN A 125 -3.00 25.75 -8.73
N ILE A 126 -2.14 25.60 -9.72
CA ILE A 126 -1.21 26.63 -10.18
C ILE A 126 -1.88 27.40 -11.36
N PRO A 127 -1.73 28.73 -11.48
CA PRO A 127 -2.26 29.48 -12.62
C PRO A 127 -1.85 28.86 -13.97
N ILE A 128 -2.72 28.94 -14.99
CA ILE A 128 -2.62 28.27 -16.32
C ILE A 128 -2.86 26.75 -16.25
N PHE A 129 -2.07 26.02 -15.45
CA PHE A 129 -2.23 24.56 -15.31
C PHE A 129 -3.59 24.19 -14.74
N SER A 130 -4.09 24.97 -13.78
CA SER A 130 -5.42 24.75 -13.21
C SER A 130 -6.54 24.90 -14.22
N THR A 131 -6.41 25.80 -15.18
CA THR A 131 -7.37 25.96 -16.28
C THR A 131 -7.32 24.76 -17.21
N LEU A 132 -6.11 24.32 -17.59
CA LEU A 132 -5.92 23.11 -18.42
C LEU A 132 -6.53 21.88 -17.73
N ILE A 133 -6.21 21.64 -16.45
CA ILE A 133 -6.74 20.52 -15.66
C ILE A 133 -8.27 20.53 -15.65
N ARG A 134 -8.90 21.68 -15.36
CA ARG A 134 -10.37 21.81 -15.39
C ARG A 134 -10.97 21.55 -16.78
N LYS A 135 -10.27 21.97 -17.84
CA LYS A 135 -10.69 21.72 -19.22
C LYS A 135 -10.52 20.26 -19.65
N LEU A 136 -9.70 19.48 -18.95
CA LEU A 136 -9.47 18.05 -19.20
C LEU A 136 -10.29 17.13 -18.29
N GLY A 137 -11.16 17.67 -17.42
CA GLY A 137 -12.01 16.87 -16.52
C GLY A 137 -11.48 16.74 -15.09
N GLY A 138 -10.37 17.40 -14.75
CA GLY A 138 -9.88 17.43 -13.37
C GLY A 138 -10.68 18.39 -12.49
N PHE A 139 -11.09 17.94 -11.31
CA PHE A 139 -11.74 18.77 -10.29
C PHE A 139 -10.90 18.82 -9.02
N PHE A 140 -10.83 19.99 -8.39
CA PHE A 140 -9.92 20.22 -7.27
C PHE A 140 -10.56 19.87 -5.92
N ILE A 141 -9.89 19.03 -5.15
CA ILE A 141 -10.27 18.64 -3.79
C ILE A 141 -9.25 19.11 -2.74
N ARG A 142 -9.74 19.35 -1.53
CA ARG A 142 -8.89 19.64 -0.37
C ARG A 142 -8.30 18.34 0.17
N ARG A 143 -7.05 18.42 0.66
CA ARG A 143 -6.35 17.24 1.21
C ARG A 143 -7.01 16.66 2.46
N LYS A 144 -7.63 17.51 3.28
CA LYS A 144 -8.50 17.10 4.38
C LYS A 144 -9.93 17.49 4.00
N LEU A 145 -10.73 16.50 3.65
CA LEU A 145 -12.11 16.70 3.18
C LEU A 145 -13.00 17.29 4.27
N ASP A 146 -12.71 16.97 5.53
CA ASP A 146 -13.55 17.35 6.66
C ASP A 146 -13.02 18.54 7.45
N GLN A 147 -11.85 19.12 7.15
CA GLN A 147 -11.25 20.17 8.00
C GLN A 147 -11.15 21.52 7.29
N SER A 148 -11.68 22.56 7.93
CA SER A 148 -11.42 23.98 7.65
C SER A 148 -9.94 24.30 7.92
N PRO A 149 -9.35 25.37 7.33
CA PRO A 149 -8.02 25.84 7.68
C PRO A 149 -7.78 26.03 9.19
N ASP A 150 -8.85 26.30 9.94
CA ASP A 150 -8.83 26.49 11.40
C ASP A 150 -8.95 25.18 12.21
N GLY A 151 -9.01 24.03 11.54
CA GLY A 151 -9.09 22.70 12.17
C GLY A 151 -10.50 22.22 12.54
N GLN A 152 -11.53 23.03 12.29
CA GLN A 152 -12.94 22.68 12.53
C GLN A 152 -13.55 21.87 11.37
N LYS A 153 -14.70 21.22 11.61
CA LYS A 153 -15.39 20.44 10.57
C LYS A 153 -16.01 21.34 9.50
N ASP A 154 -15.60 21.23 8.23
CA ASP A 154 -16.18 22.02 7.13
C ASP A 154 -17.37 21.30 6.48
N PHE A 155 -18.52 21.39 7.13
CA PHE A 155 -19.75 20.74 6.68
C PHE A 155 -20.24 21.27 5.32
N LEU A 156 -20.04 22.56 5.05
CA LEU A 156 -20.41 23.18 3.78
C LEU A 156 -19.60 22.60 2.62
N TYR A 157 -18.28 22.55 2.75
CA TYR A 157 -17.40 21.97 1.72
C TYR A 157 -17.74 20.50 1.46
N ARG A 158 -17.95 19.71 2.52
CA ARG A 158 -18.32 18.30 2.41
C ARG A 158 -19.65 18.12 1.68
N ALA A 159 -20.65 18.93 1.99
CA ALA A 159 -21.95 18.89 1.33
C ALA A 159 -21.86 19.26 -0.17
N LEU A 160 -21.03 20.24 -0.52
CA LEU A 160 -20.81 20.65 -1.91
C LEU A 160 -20.09 19.57 -2.72
N LEU A 161 -19.02 18.99 -2.17
CA LEU A 161 -18.29 17.89 -2.81
C LEU A 161 -19.19 16.68 -3.03
N TYR A 162 -20.00 16.34 -2.03
CA TYR A 162 -20.95 15.24 -2.10
C TYR A 162 -21.93 15.41 -3.25
N VAL A 163 -22.59 16.57 -3.32
CA VAL A 163 -23.55 16.87 -4.41
C VAL A 163 -22.86 16.93 -5.77
N HIS A 164 -21.62 17.41 -5.85
CA HIS A 164 -20.89 17.43 -7.12
C HIS A 164 -20.63 16.02 -7.67
N ILE A 165 -20.13 15.11 -6.82
CA ILE A 165 -19.87 13.71 -7.22
C ILE A 165 -21.19 13.01 -7.55
N GLU A 166 -22.22 13.20 -6.73
CA GLU A 166 -23.56 12.66 -6.98
C GLU A 166 -24.09 13.07 -8.37
N GLU A 167 -23.91 14.34 -8.75
CA GLU A 167 -24.34 14.85 -10.05
C GLU A 167 -23.50 14.26 -11.22
N LEU A 168 -22.19 14.07 -11.03
CA LEU A 168 -21.36 13.38 -12.02
C LEU A 168 -21.82 11.93 -12.23
N LEU A 169 -22.15 11.22 -11.14
CA LEU A 169 -22.66 9.84 -11.21
C LEU A 169 -24.05 9.79 -11.88
N ARG A 170 -24.96 10.73 -11.55
CA ARG A 170 -26.28 10.84 -12.20
C ARG A 170 -26.16 11.09 -13.70
N GLN A 171 -25.15 11.84 -14.12
CA GLN A 171 -24.80 12.10 -15.52
C GLN A 171 -24.00 10.97 -16.18
N GLN A 172 -23.84 9.81 -15.52
CA GLN A 172 -23.08 8.65 -16.02
C GLN A 172 -21.64 9.05 -16.44
N GLN A 173 -21.02 9.96 -15.70
CA GLN A 173 -19.63 10.32 -15.91
C GLN A 173 -18.72 9.30 -15.21
N PHE A 174 -17.57 9.02 -15.82
CA PHE A 174 -16.59 8.13 -15.22
C PHE A 174 -15.71 8.91 -14.27
N LEU A 175 -15.19 8.26 -13.22
CA LEU A 175 -14.33 8.89 -12.22
C LEU A 175 -13.00 8.14 -12.11
N GLU A 176 -11.94 8.86 -11.83
CA GLU A 176 -10.64 8.32 -11.44
C GLU A 176 -10.29 8.78 -10.02
N ILE A 177 -10.06 7.81 -9.13
CA ILE A 177 -9.77 8.08 -7.71
C ILE A 177 -8.59 7.23 -7.24
N PHE A 178 -7.54 7.88 -6.76
CA PHE A 178 -6.42 7.22 -6.09
C PHE A 178 -6.73 7.00 -4.61
N LEU A 179 -7.07 5.77 -4.24
CA LEU A 179 -7.43 5.43 -2.85
C LEU A 179 -6.28 5.64 -1.87
N GLU A 180 -5.02 5.53 -2.28
CA GLU A 180 -3.85 5.81 -1.42
C GLU A 180 -3.78 7.30 -0.98
N GLY A 181 -4.38 8.21 -1.76
CA GLY A 181 -4.38 9.66 -1.55
C GLY A 181 -3.03 10.34 -1.73
N THR A 182 -1.97 9.58 -2.00
CA THR A 182 -0.61 10.05 -2.30
C THR A 182 0.13 8.95 -3.06
N ARG A 183 1.04 9.36 -3.95
CA ARG A 183 1.97 8.46 -4.62
C ARG A 183 2.81 7.69 -3.61
N SER A 184 3.08 6.42 -3.91
CA SER A 184 4.02 5.58 -3.17
C SER A 184 5.43 6.15 -3.24
N ARG A 185 6.15 6.03 -2.13
CA ARG A 185 7.57 6.43 -1.98
C ARG A 185 8.49 5.26 -1.76
N SER A 186 7.92 4.10 -1.42
CA SER A 186 8.64 2.86 -1.17
C SER A 186 8.39 1.82 -2.26
N GLY A 187 7.52 2.09 -3.23
CA GLY A 187 7.11 1.13 -4.26
C GLY A 187 5.94 0.23 -3.82
N LYS A 188 5.65 0.19 -2.51
CA LYS A 188 4.52 -0.54 -1.92
C LYS A 188 3.23 0.29 -1.97
N THR A 189 2.09 -0.36 -2.06
CA THR A 189 0.79 0.29 -1.89
C THR A 189 0.58 0.74 -0.44
N SER A 190 0.19 2.00 -0.25
CA SER A 190 -0.14 2.54 1.06
C SER A 190 -1.57 2.17 1.48
N GLY A 191 -1.86 2.24 2.78
CA GLY A 191 -3.22 2.01 3.29
C GLY A 191 -4.25 3.00 2.70
N PRO A 192 -5.49 2.56 2.44
CA PRO A 192 -6.50 3.36 1.74
C PRO A 192 -7.00 4.56 2.55
N ARG A 193 -7.40 5.60 1.82
CA ARG A 193 -8.11 6.79 2.30
C ARG A 193 -9.46 6.88 1.60
N ALA A 194 -10.45 6.19 2.17
CA ALA A 194 -11.74 5.97 1.54
C ALA A 194 -12.68 7.19 1.50
N GLY A 195 -12.19 8.43 1.67
CA GLY A 195 -13.01 9.62 1.80
C GLY A 195 -13.80 10.02 0.55
N LEU A 196 -13.28 9.76 -0.66
CA LEU A 196 -14.06 9.93 -1.90
C LEU A 196 -14.91 8.70 -2.22
N LEU A 197 -14.41 7.51 -1.88
CA LEU A 197 -15.14 6.27 -2.07
C LEU A 197 -16.42 6.23 -1.20
N SER A 198 -16.37 6.80 0.01
CA SER A 198 -17.55 6.94 0.85
C SER A 198 -18.66 7.77 0.20
N VAL A 199 -18.30 8.82 -0.55
CA VAL A 199 -19.26 9.65 -1.29
C VAL A 199 -19.94 8.83 -2.39
N VAL A 200 -19.18 7.99 -3.10
CA VAL A 200 -19.72 7.09 -4.13
C VAL A 200 -20.69 6.08 -3.52
N VAL A 201 -20.28 5.44 -2.42
CA VAL A 201 -21.11 4.45 -1.71
C VAL A 201 -22.39 5.10 -1.17
N ASP A 202 -22.28 6.30 -0.61
CA ASP A 202 -23.45 7.02 -0.10
C ASP A 202 -24.38 7.49 -1.24
N ALA A 203 -23.84 7.80 -2.44
CA ALA A 203 -24.64 8.12 -3.62
C ALA A 203 -25.46 6.91 -4.10
N LEU A 204 -24.88 5.70 -4.02
CA LEU A 204 -25.62 4.46 -4.25
C LEU A 204 -26.74 4.26 -3.22
N PHE A 205 -26.44 4.42 -1.92
CA PHE A 205 -27.46 4.30 -0.86
C PHE A 205 -28.56 5.36 -0.96
N SER A 206 -28.25 6.54 -1.48
CA SER A 206 -29.23 7.61 -1.71
C SER A 206 -30.04 7.40 -3.01
N ASN A 207 -29.85 6.28 -3.72
CA ASN A 207 -30.44 5.98 -5.03
C ASN A 207 -30.18 7.09 -6.08
N ALA A 208 -29.03 7.76 -6.02
CA ALA A 208 -28.68 8.77 -7.01
C ALA A 208 -28.28 8.16 -8.37
N THR A 209 -27.81 6.91 -8.34
CA THR A 209 -27.50 6.06 -9.49
C THR A 209 -27.99 4.64 -9.19
N PRO A 210 -28.50 3.88 -10.17
CA PRO A 210 -28.98 2.52 -9.93
C PRO A 210 -27.88 1.55 -9.48
N ASP A 211 -26.66 1.76 -9.98
CA ASP A 211 -25.44 1.04 -9.61
C ASP A 211 -24.18 1.81 -10.09
N VAL A 212 -23.00 1.31 -9.76
CA VAL A 212 -21.68 1.79 -10.19
C VAL A 212 -20.78 0.57 -10.43
N LEU A 213 -20.00 0.57 -11.51
CA LEU A 213 -18.99 -0.45 -11.73
C LEU A 213 -17.62 0.03 -11.25
N ILE A 214 -17.02 -0.75 -10.36
CA ILE A 214 -15.70 -0.49 -9.80
C ILE A 214 -14.65 -1.22 -10.64
N ILE A 215 -13.60 -0.51 -11.06
CA ILE A 215 -12.51 -1.05 -11.87
C ILE A 215 -11.18 -0.79 -11.16
N PRO A 216 -10.64 -1.79 -10.42
CA PRO A 216 -9.28 -1.73 -9.90
C PRO A 216 -8.26 -1.70 -11.05
N VAL A 217 -7.23 -0.86 -10.96
CA VAL A 217 -6.23 -0.72 -12.03
C VAL A 217 -4.80 -0.87 -11.48
N GLY A 218 -4.07 -1.84 -11.99
CA GLY A 218 -2.65 -2.01 -11.75
C GLY A 218 -1.81 -1.20 -12.72
N ILE A 219 -0.74 -0.57 -12.24
CA ILE A 219 0.23 0.15 -13.08
C ILE A 219 1.64 -0.24 -12.63
N SER A 220 2.46 -0.69 -13.58
CA SER A 220 3.83 -1.13 -13.35
C SER A 220 4.80 -0.43 -14.29
N TYR A 221 5.94 0.01 -13.75
CA TYR A 221 6.97 0.76 -14.48
C TYR A 221 8.29 0.04 -14.37
N ASP A 222 9.02 -0.08 -15.48
CA ASP A 222 10.44 -0.42 -15.40
C ASP A 222 11.20 0.68 -14.63
N ARG A 223 10.92 1.95 -14.94
CA ARG A 223 11.46 3.11 -14.23
C ARG A 223 10.44 4.23 -14.08
N ILE A 224 10.30 4.77 -12.88
CA ILE A 224 9.44 5.94 -12.64
C ILE A 224 10.11 7.25 -13.09
N ILE A 225 9.30 8.21 -13.53
CA ILE A 225 9.77 9.45 -14.18
C ILE A 225 10.43 10.41 -13.19
N GLU A 226 9.81 10.55 -12.02
CA GLU A 226 10.19 11.53 -11.02
C GLU A 226 11.61 11.31 -10.49
N GLY A 227 12.05 10.05 -10.48
CA GLY A 227 13.33 9.61 -9.93
C GLY A 227 13.41 9.81 -8.41
N HIS A 228 14.33 9.06 -7.78
CA HIS A 228 14.78 9.14 -6.39
C HIS A 228 13.84 9.86 -5.41
N TYR A 229 12.82 9.14 -4.90
CA TYR A 229 12.09 9.57 -3.70
C TYR A 229 12.95 9.61 -2.43
N ASN A 230 14.26 9.35 -2.57
CA ASN A 230 15.30 9.37 -1.53
C ASN A 230 15.17 10.52 -0.55
N SER A 231 14.90 11.76 -0.99
CA SER A 231 14.74 12.87 -0.04
C SER A 231 13.53 12.70 0.89
N GLU A 232 12.40 12.21 0.36
CA GLU A 232 11.19 11.92 1.12
C GLU A 232 11.33 10.62 1.93
N GLN A 233 12.03 9.61 1.39
CA GLN A 233 12.42 8.38 2.11
C GLN A 233 13.43 8.65 3.23
N LEU A 234 14.17 9.76 3.15
CA LEU A 234 15.01 10.30 4.23
C LEU A 234 14.22 11.23 5.18
N GLY A 235 12.90 11.27 5.07
CA GLY A 235 12.01 12.02 5.98
C GLY A 235 11.97 13.53 5.73
N LYS A 236 12.56 14.03 4.64
CA LYS A 236 12.41 15.45 4.28
C LYS A 236 10.97 15.74 3.86
N PRO A 237 10.41 16.92 4.20
CA PRO A 237 9.04 17.25 3.86
C PRO A 237 8.86 17.32 2.34
N LYS A 238 7.67 16.91 1.88
CA LYS A 238 7.27 17.04 0.48
C LYS A 238 7.37 18.51 0.04
N LYS A 239 8.09 18.77 -1.03
CA LYS A 239 8.15 20.10 -1.66
C LYS A 239 6.95 20.28 -2.58
N ASN A 240 6.33 21.45 -2.55
CA ASN A 240 5.34 21.83 -3.56
C ASN A 240 6.03 21.99 -4.91
N GLU A 241 5.36 21.57 -5.98
CA GLU A 241 5.91 21.69 -7.34
C GLU A 241 5.73 23.12 -7.84
N SER A 242 6.78 23.69 -8.42
CA SER A 242 6.73 24.98 -9.10
C SER A 242 6.60 24.78 -10.61
N LEU A 243 6.05 25.76 -11.33
CA LEU A 243 5.96 25.73 -12.80
C LEU A 243 7.30 25.43 -13.47
N TRP A 244 8.36 26.07 -12.97
CA TRP A 244 9.71 25.86 -13.46
C TRP A 244 10.24 24.46 -13.13
N GLY A 245 9.90 23.93 -11.96
CA GLY A 245 10.20 22.55 -11.59
C GLY A 245 9.54 21.53 -12.53
N ILE A 246 8.27 21.76 -12.89
CA ILE A 246 7.53 20.93 -13.84
C ILE A 246 8.16 21.00 -15.23
N ALA A 247 8.42 22.21 -15.76
CA ALA A 247 9.02 22.40 -17.07
C ALA A 247 10.41 21.74 -17.17
N ARG A 248 11.26 21.92 -16.14
CA ARG A 248 12.55 21.25 -16.06
C ARG A 248 12.41 19.73 -15.95
N GLY A 249 11.39 19.26 -15.23
CA GLY A 249 11.02 17.86 -15.13
C GLY A 249 10.69 17.24 -16.48
N VAL A 250 9.81 17.89 -17.26
CA VAL A 250 9.44 17.47 -18.63
C VAL A 250 10.65 17.44 -19.54
N PHE A 251 11.51 18.46 -19.49
CA PHE A 251 12.72 18.50 -20.31
C PHE A 251 13.73 17.39 -19.95
N ARG A 252 13.86 17.07 -18.66
CA ARG A 252 14.67 15.95 -18.19
C ARG A 252 14.07 14.61 -18.64
N MET A 253 12.74 14.50 -18.60
CA MET A 253 12.00 13.30 -19.01
C MET A 253 12.22 13.01 -20.49
N LEU A 254 12.16 14.01 -21.37
CA LEU A 254 12.38 13.86 -22.82
C LEU A 254 13.81 13.43 -23.20
N ARG A 255 14.76 13.46 -22.26
CA ARG A 255 16.17 13.11 -22.49
C ARG A 255 16.55 11.74 -21.95
N LYS A 256 15.61 11.02 -21.33
CA LYS A 256 15.85 9.74 -20.69
C LYS A 256 14.89 8.70 -21.23
N ASN A 257 15.36 7.46 -21.29
CA ASN A 257 14.51 6.30 -21.48
C ASN A 257 14.08 5.75 -20.13
N TYR A 258 12.79 5.53 -19.96
CA TYR A 258 12.19 4.97 -18.74
C TYR A 258 11.73 3.52 -18.90
N GLY A 259 12.03 2.90 -20.04
CA GLY A 259 11.67 1.52 -20.33
C GLY A 259 10.20 1.38 -20.67
N CYS A 260 9.60 0.28 -20.22
CA CYS A 260 8.21 -0.06 -20.46
C CYS A 260 7.32 0.41 -19.30
N VAL A 261 6.08 0.74 -19.62
CA VAL A 261 5.01 0.84 -18.63
C VAL A 261 3.91 -0.14 -19.00
N ARG A 262 3.39 -0.85 -18.01
CA ARG A 262 2.28 -1.79 -18.18
C ARG A 262 1.10 -1.39 -17.32
N VAL A 263 -0.09 -1.36 -17.92
CA VAL A 263 -1.36 -1.02 -17.27
C VAL A 263 -2.30 -2.21 -17.40
N ASP A 264 -2.76 -2.71 -16.26
CA ASP A 264 -3.63 -3.87 -16.16
C ASP A 264 -4.97 -3.49 -15.50
N PHE A 265 -6.07 -3.72 -16.22
CA PHE A 265 -7.41 -3.53 -15.66
C PHE A 265 -7.91 -4.84 -15.06
N ALA A 266 -8.27 -4.82 -13.77
CA ALA A 266 -8.94 -5.94 -13.15
C ALA A 266 -10.41 -6.01 -13.56
N GLN A 267 -11.06 -7.14 -13.27
CA GLN A 267 -12.45 -7.37 -13.61
C GLN A 267 -13.37 -6.30 -12.97
N PRO A 268 -14.18 -5.58 -13.77
CA PRO A 268 -15.19 -4.68 -13.25
C PRO A 268 -16.21 -5.44 -12.41
N PHE A 269 -16.58 -4.90 -11.26
CA PHE A 269 -17.61 -5.49 -10.41
C PHE A 269 -18.65 -4.46 -9.96
N SER A 270 -19.89 -4.92 -9.75
CA SER A 270 -20.99 -4.10 -9.26
C SER A 270 -20.77 -3.69 -7.80
N LEU A 271 -20.83 -2.39 -7.54
CA LEU A 271 -20.78 -1.87 -6.17
C LEU A 271 -22.01 -2.32 -5.38
N LYS A 272 -23.19 -2.31 -6.01
CA LYS A 272 -24.44 -2.75 -5.39
C LYS A 272 -24.41 -4.22 -5.01
N GLU A 273 -23.94 -5.08 -5.90
CA GLU A 273 -23.77 -6.51 -5.62
C GLU A 273 -22.79 -6.73 -4.47
N TYR A 274 -21.64 -6.04 -4.49
CA TYR A 274 -20.67 -6.11 -3.41
C TYR A 274 -21.30 -5.75 -2.06
N VAL A 275 -21.97 -4.59 -1.96
CA VAL A 275 -22.61 -4.11 -0.72
C VAL A 275 -23.68 -5.09 -0.22
N ASN A 276 -24.52 -5.61 -1.13
CA ASN A 276 -25.55 -6.59 -0.79
C ASN A 276 -24.93 -7.89 -0.26
N SER A 277 -23.86 -8.39 -0.91
CA SER A 277 -23.17 -9.61 -0.49
C SER A 277 -22.53 -9.49 0.90
N GLN A 278 -21.95 -8.32 1.22
CA GLN A 278 -21.34 -8.07 2.53
C GLN A 278 -22.39 -7.92 3.64
N SER A 279 -23.59 -7.46 3.31
CA SER A 279 -24.69 -7.37 4.27
C SER A 279 -25.15 -8.75 4.75
N GLN A 280 -25.02 -9.77 3.90
CA GLN A 280 -25.45 -11.15 4.16
C GLN A 280 -24.41 -12.00 4.88
N LYS A 281 -23.11 -11.65 4.82
CA LYS A 281 -22.05 -12.42 5.48
C LYS A 281 -21.92 -12.05 6.97
N PRO A 282 -21.74 -13.01 7.89
CA PRO A 282 -21.25 -12.70 9.22
C PRO A 282 -19.79 -12.24 9.10
N VAL A 283 -19.55 -10.94 9.26
CA VAL A 283 -18.19 -10.40 9.41
C VAL A 283 -17.84 -10.54 10.89
N PRO A 284 -16.81 -11.33 11.25
CA PRO A 284 -16.29 -11.33 12.61
C PRO A 284 -15.86 -9.91 12.97
N ALA A 285 -16.13 -9.46 14.20
CA ALA A 285 -15.66 -8.16 14.64
C ALA A 285 -14.13 -8.08 14.44
N PRO A 286 -13.59 -6.99 13.85
CA PRO A 286 -12.17 -6.88 13.61
C PRO A 286 -11.42 -6.94 14.94
N LEU A 287 -10.56 -7.94 15.09
CA LEU A 287 -9.65 -8.06 16.22
C LEU A 287 -8.68 -6.88 16.20
N SER A 288 -8.58 -6.14 17.30
CA SER A 288 -7.54 -5.13 17.44
C SER A 288 -6.15 -5.79 17.38
N LEU A 289 -5.14 -5.07 16.89
CA LEU A 289 -3.77 -5.60 16.87
C LEU A 289 -3.27 -5.93 18.29
N GLU A 290 -3.72 -5.17 19.29
CA GLU A 290 -3.47 -5.48 20.70
C GLU A 290 -3.99 -6.87 21.09
N GLN A 291 -5.27 -7.17 20.81
CA GLN A 291 -5.87 -8.48 21.09
C GLN A 291 -5.21 -9.62 20.30
N ALA A 292 -4.83 -9.36 19.04
CA ALA A 292 -4.21 -10.38 18.19
C ALA A 292 -2.76 -10.71 18.58
N LEU A 293 -1.99 -9.72 19.06
CA LEU A 293 -0.54 -9.86 19.25
C LEU A 293 -0.12 -9.96 20.72
N LEU A 294 -0.80 -9.31 21.66
CA LEU A 294 -0.39 -9.34 23.07
C LEU A 294 -0.32 -10.74 23.67
N PRO A 295 -1.25 -11.68 23.40
CA PRO A 295 -1.13 -13.04 23.93
C PRO A 295 0.16 -13.75 23.45
N ALA A 296 0.57 -13.48 22.20
CA ALA A 296 1.79 -14.04 21.63
C ALA A 296 3.08 -13.38 22.16
N ILE A 297 3.02 -12.09 22.52
CA ILE A 297 4.16 -11.31 23.03
C ILE A 297 4.32 -11.48 24.54
N LEU A 298 3.23 -11.47 25.30
CA LEU A 298 3.19 -11.47 26.78
C LEU A 298 2.36 -12.65 27.34
N PRO A 299 2.80 -13.90 27.18
CA PRO A 299 2.03 -15.10 27.57
C PRO A 299 1.86 -15.33 29.08
N SER A 300 2.23 -14.37 29.94
CA SER A 300 2.29 -14.52 31.41
C SER A 300 1.26 -13.64 32.14
N ARG A 301 0.19 -13.18 31.48
CA ARG A 301 -0.88 -12.46 32.16
C ARG A 301 -1.66 -13.45 33.03
N PRO A 302 -1.74 -13.27 34.36
CA PRO A 302 -2.76 -13.91 35.16
C PRO A 302 -4.10 -13.21 34.86
N ASN A 303 -5.12 -13.99 34.49
CA ASN A 303 -6.49 -13.58 34.12
C ASN A 303 -6.74 -13.20 32.65
N ASP A 304 -6.40 -14.08 31.72
CA ASP A 304 -7.29 -14.33 30.59
C ASP A 304 -7.80 -15.76 30.76
N THR A 305 -8.85 -15.94 31.58
CA THR A 305 -9.80 -17.02 31.30
C THR A 305 -10.15 -16.85 29.83
N VAL A 306 -9.83 -17.86 29.02
CA VAL A 306 -10.45 -18.00 27.72
C VAL A 306 -11.94 -18.03 28.02
N ASP A 307 -12.59 -16.90 27.81
CA ASP A 307 -14.04 -16.81 27.88
C ASP A 307 -14.56 -17.48 26.61
N GLU A 308 -14.48 -18.82 26.60
CA GLU A 308 -15.37 -19.68 25.82
C GLU A 308 -16.77 -19.45 26.38
N GLY A 309 -17.39 -18.32 26.06
CA GLY A 309 -18.75 -18.03 26.54
C GLY A 309 -19.08 -16.61 26.92
N THR A 310 -18.61 -15.59 26.18
CA THR A 310 -19.48 -14.42 25.97
C THR A 310 -19.82 -14.38 24.50
N GLU A 311 -20.91 -15.07 24.13
CA GLU A 311 -21.75 -14.62 23.03
C GLU A 311 -22.11 -13.16 23.34
N ALA A 312 -21.29 -12.23 22.83
CA ALA A 312 -21.63 -10.83 22.82
C ALA A 312 -22.95 -10.77 22.07
N SER A 313 -24.02 -10.57 22.83
CA SER A 313 -25.39 -10.44 22.36
C SER A 313 -25.38 -9.60 21.08
N LEU A 314 -25.63 -10.27 19.95
CA LEU A 314 -25.75 -9.65 18.64
C LEU A 314 -26.71 -8.46 18.79
N PRO A 315 -26.30 -7.21 18.53
CA PRO A 315 -27.26 -6.14 18.42
C PRO A 315 -28.17 -6.47 17.24
N ASN A 316 -29.45 -6.65 17.57
CA ASN A 316 -30.62 -6.71 16.72
C ASN A 316 -30.46 -5.94 15.39
N SER A 317 -30.98 -6.54 14.31
CA SER A 317 -31.17 -5.99 12.97
C SER A 317 -30.03 -5.08 12.47
N ARG A 318 -29.18 -5.63 11.58
CA ARG A 318 -28.17 -4.86 10.85
C ARG A 318 -28.83 -3.80 9.98
N ASP A 319 -29.08 -2.64 10.56
CA ASP A 319 -29.55 -1.50 9.80
C ASP A 319 -28.38 -0.98 8.97
N ILE A 320 -28.54 -1.03 7.65
CA ILE A 320 -27.58 -0.51 6.66
C ILE A 320 -27.29 0.98 6.91
N THR A 321 -28.18 1.67 7.63
CA THR A 321 -28.01 3.07 8.03
C THR A 321 -27.07 3.27 9.24
N SER A 322 -26.60 2.21 9.89
CA SER A 322 -25.68 2.33 11.02
C SER A 322 -24.30 2.83 10.57
N GLU A 323 -23.95 4.04 11.02
CA GLU A 323 -22.66 4.70 10.73
C GLU A 323 -21.40 3.84 10.95
N PRO A 324 -21.26 3.02 12.02
CA PRO A 324 -20.07 2.21 12.22
C PRO A 324 -19.92 1.09 11.19
N TYR A 325 -21.00 0.34 10.91
CA TYR A 325 -21.00 -0.72 9.89
C TYR A 325 -20.65 -0.15 8.51
N ARG A 326 -21.24 0.99 8.16
CA ARG A 326 -20.96 1.64 6.87
C ARG A 326 -19.49 2.03 6.72
N ARG A 327 -18.85 2.56 7.78
CA ARG A 327 -17.42 2.90 7.75
C ARG A 327 -16.54 1.68 7.56
N GLU A 328 -16.87 0.59 8.24
CA GLU A 328 -16.15 -0.69 8.11
C GLU A 328 -16.31 -1.28 6.71
N LEU A 329 -17.54 -1.30 6.18
CA LEU A 329 -17.83 -1.73 4.80
C LEU A 329 -17.01 -0.94 3.77
N ILE A 330 -16.95 0.39 3.93
CA ILE A 330 -16.18 1.27 3.04
C ILE A 330 -14.67 1.01 3.18
N ALA A 331 -14.17 0.76 4.39
CA ALA A 331 -12.77 0.42 4.62
C ALA A 331 -12.41 -0.92 3.96
N ASN A 332 -13.21 -1.96 4.19
CA ASN A 332 -13.04 -3.28 3.58
C ASN A 332 -13.13 -3.24 2.06
N LEU A 333 -14.05 -2.44 1.50
CA LEU A 333 -14.13 -2.22 0.07
C LEU A 333 -12.85 -1.57 -0.47
N ALA A 334 -12.35 -0.51 0.20
CA ALA A 334 -11.15 0.18 -0.23
C ALA A 334 -9.89 -0.71 -0.18
N GLU A 335 -9.76 -1.53 0.87
CA GLU A 335 -8.68 -2.51 1.00
C GLU A 335 -8.80 -3.62 -0.05
N HIS A 336 -10.00 -4.13 -0.31
CA HIS A 336 -10.25 -5.11 -1.36
C HIS A 336 -9.82 -4.58 -2.72
N ILE A 337 -10.21 -3.36 -3.07
CA ILE A 337 -9.87 -2.73 -4.35
C ILE A 337 -8.36 -2.54 -4.48
N LEU A 338 -7.69 -2.00 -3.46
CA LEU A 338 -6.24 -1.82 -3.50
C LEU A 338 -5.50 -3.14 -3.58
N PHE A 339 -5.95 -4.17 -2.86
CA PHE A 339 -5.38 -5.51 -2.96
C PHE A 339 -5.52 -6.06 -4.39
N THR A 340 -6.70 -5.95 -4.99
CA THR A 340 -6.97 -6.44 -6.35
C THR A 340 -6.16 -5.66 -7.39
N ALA A 341 -6.07 -4.33 -7.28
CA ALA A 341 -5.25 -3.49 -8.16
C ALA A 341 -3.74 -3.77 -8.03
N ASN A 342 -3.26 -4.04 -6.81
CA ASN A 342 -1.88 -4.41 -6.59
C ASN A 342 -1.58 -5.82 -7.12
N LYS A 343 -2.49 -6.78 -6.91
CA LYS A 343 -2.36 -8.15 -7.44
C LYS A 343 -2.35 -8.19 -8.97
N SER A 344 -3.06 -7.28 -9.64
CA SER A 344 -3.06 -7.20 -11.10
C SER A 344 -1.83 -6.51 -11.69
N CYS A 345 -0.95 -5.93 -10.87
CA CYS A 345 0.26 -5.28 -11.36
C CYS A 345 1.24 -6.33 -11.92
N ALA A 346 1.62 -6.20 -13.19
CA ALA A 346 2.66 -7.04 -13.76
C ALA A 346 4.04 -6.80 -13.09
N VAL A 347 4.88 -7.83 -13.07
CA VAL A 347 6.26 -7.74 -12.59
C VAL A 347 7.17 -7.27 -13.73
N MET A 348 7.94 -6.20 -13.47
CA MET A 348 8.85 -5.58 -14.44
C MET A 348 10.25 -6.17 -14.32
N SER A 349 11.07 -5.98 -15.35
CA SER A 349 12.44 -6.51 -15.41
C SER A 349 13.31 -5.96 -14.27
N THR A 350 13.17 -4.66 -13.98
CA THR A 350 13.86 -3.98 -12.89
C THR A 350 13.43 -4.46 -11.51
N HIS A 351 12.19 -4.94 -11.34
CA HIS A 351 11.73 -5.50 -10.07
C HIS A 351 12.49 -6.78 -9.72
N ILE A 352 12.64 -7.68 -10.70
CA ILE A 352 13.35 -8.96 -10.51
C ILE A 352 14.84 -8.71 -10.26
N VAL A 353 15.50 -7.92 -11.11
CA VAL A 353 16.95 -7.64 -10.96
C VAL A 353 17.23 -6.94 -9.63
N ALA A 354 16.45 -5.93 -9.25
CA ALA A 354 16.64 -5.26 -7.95
C ALA A 354 16.43 -6.22 -6.77
N CYS A 355 15.42 -7.09 -6.83
CA CYS A 355 15.18 -8.11 -5.81
C CYS A 355 16.34 -9.09 -5.68
N LEU A 356 16.85 -9.61 -6.80
CA LEU A 356 17.98 -10.54 -6.79
C LEU A 356 19.24 -9.89 -6.22
N LEU A 357 19.57 -8.67 -6.65
CA LEU A 357 20.73 -7.93 -6.14
C LEU A 357 20.64 -7.66 -4.63
N LEU A 358 19.46 -7.34 -4.10
CA LEU A 358 19.32 -7.04 -2.67
C LEU A 358 19.27 -8.30 -1.78
N TYR A 359 18.60 -9.36 -2.22
CA TYR A 359 18.25 -10.48 -1.32
C TYR A 359 18.98 -11.80 -1.64
N ARG A 360 19.56 -11.95 -2.84
CA ARG A 360 20.35 -13.12 -3.24
C ARG A 360 21.83 -12.78 -3.44
N HIS A 361 22.13 -11.71 -4.18
CA HIS A 361 23.45 -11.34 -4.68
C HIS A 361 24.01 -10.04 -4.07
N ARG A 362 23.83 -9.89 -2.76
CA ARG A 362 24.17 -8.64 -2.07
C ARG A 362 25.66 -8.28 -2.09
N GLN A 363 26.52 -9.28 -2.19
CA GLN A 363 27.97 -9.12 -2.32
C GLN A 363 28.42 -9.00 -3.80
N GLY A 364 27.48 -8.98 -4.73
CA GLY A 364 27.71 -9.06 -6.16
C GLY A 364 27.69 -10.48 -6.71
N THR A 365 27.61 -10.56 -8.03
CA THR A 365 27.59 -11.82 -8.79
C THR A 365 28.07 -11.59 -10.23
N ASP A 366 28.49 -12.65 -10.89
CA ASP A 366 28.79 -12.63 -12.33
C ASP A 366 27.49 -12.46 -13.14
N LEU A 367 27.59 -11.80 -14.30
CA LEU A 367 26.43 -11.52 -15.16
C LEU A 367 25.72 -12.80 -15.59
N SER A 368 26.45 -13.85 -15.98
CA SER A 368 25.86 -15.15 -16.34
C SER A 368 24.98 -15.71 -15.22
N ARG A 369 25.50 -15.70 -13.99
CA ARG A 369 24.76 -16.19 -12.82
C ARG A 369 23.54 -15.34 -12.51
N LEU A 370 23.62 -14.01 -12.68
CA LEU A 370 22.47 -13.13 -12.53
C LEU A 370 21.38 -13.45 -13.56
N VAL A 371 21.75 -13.75 -14.81
CA VAL A 371 20.82 -14.11 -15.89
C VAL A 371 20.14 -15.45 -15.60
N GLU A 372 20.86 -16.46 -15.12
CA GLU A 372 20.30 -17.76 -14.70
C GLU A 372 19.28 -17.59 -13.57
N ASP A 373 19.63 -16.82 -12.53
CA ASP A 373 18.77 -16.58 -11.38
C ASP A 373 17.57 -15.69 -11.76
N PHE A 374 17.74 -14.76 -12.71
CA PHE A 374 16.65 -13.99 -13.30
C PHE A 374 15.67 -14.89 -14.05
N PHE A 375 16.17 -15.81 -14.87
CA PHE A 375 15.32 -16.78 -15.57
C PHE A 375 14.51 -17.63 -14.58
N SER A 376 15.18 -18.14 -13.55
CA SER A 376 14.51 -18.93 -12.49
C SER A 376 13.44 -18.12 -11.77
N MET A 377 13.75 -16.88 -11.37
CA MET A 377 12.78 -15.99 -10.71
C MET A 377 11.59 -15.64 -11.61
N LYS A 378 11.84 -15.45 -12.91
CA LYS A 378 10.81 -15.19 -13.91
C LYS A 378 9.82 -16.38 -14.00
N GLU A 379 10.31 -17.61 -14.03
CA GLU A 379 9.46 -18.82 -14.02
C GLU A 379 8.67 -18.94 -12.70
N GLU A 380 9.29 -18.63 -11.56
CA GLU A 380 8.61 -18.63 -10.25
C GLU A 380 7.46 -17.61 -10.17
N VAL A 381 7.60 -16.45 -10.82
CA VAL A 381 6.55 -15.43 -10.91
C VAL A 381 5.38 -15.95 -11.76
N LEU A 382 5.67 -16.52 -12.93
CA LEU A 382 4.66 -17.07 -13.84
C LEU A 382 3.91 -18.26 -13.22
N ALA A 383 4.62 -19.13 -12.50
CA ALA A 383 4.03 -20.28 -11.80
C ALA A 383 3.04 -19.88 -10.68
N ARG A 384 3.02 -18.59 -10.28
CA ARG A 384 2.10 -18.02 -9.28
C ARG A 384 0.97 -17.20 -9.90
N ASP A 385 0.76 -17.32 -11.21
CA ASP A 385 -0.25 -16.60 -11.99
C ASP A 385 -0.05 -15.08 -11.97
N PHE A 386 1.21 -14.62 -11.90
CA PHE A 386 1.57 -13.22 -12.07
C PHE A 386 2.13 -12.98 -13.47
N ASP A 387 1.69 -11.90 -14.10
CA ASP A 387 2.13 -11.53 -15.44
C ASP A 387 3.43 -10.71 -15.41
N LEU A 388 4.13 -10.67 -16.55
CA LEU A 388 5.40 -9.97 -16.73
C LEU A 388 5.20 -8.76 -17.66
N GLY A 389 5.83 -7.63 -17.35
CA GLY A 389 5.80 -6.44 -18.19
C GLY A 389 6.89 -6.38 -19.27
N PHE A 390 7.50 -7.52 -19.59
CA PHE A 390 8.60 -7.65 -20.52
C PHE A 390 8.57 -9.00 -21.24
N SER A 391 9.28 -9.09 -22.37
CA SER A 391 9.42 -10.29 -23.17
C SER A 391 10.81 -10.33 -23.81
N GLY A 392 11.25 -11.51 -24.27
CA GLY A 392 12.53 -11.70 -24.95
C GLY A 392 13.51 -12.56 -24.14
N ASN A 393 14.75 -12.60 -24.61
CA ASN A 393 15.82 -13.38 -23.99
C ASN A 393 16.24 -12.77 -22.65
N SER A 394 16.54 -13.62 -21.67
CA SER A 394 16.90 -13.17 -20.32
C SER A 394 18.15 -12.27 -20.31
N ASP A 395 19.14 -12.56 -21.15
CA ASP A 395 20.37 -11.76 -21.26
C ASP A 395 20.08 -10.29 -21.62
N ASP A 396 19.31 -10.07 -22.68
CA ASP A 396 18.96 -8.73 -23.15
C ASP A 396 18.09 -7.98 -22.13
N VAL A 397 17.15 -8.69 -21.50
CA VAL A 397 16.25 -8.12 -20.49
C VAL A 397 17.01 -7.73 -19.21
N VAL A 398 17.95 -8.57 -18.76
CA VAL A 398 18.79 -8.27 -17.58
C VAL A 398 19.69 -7.08 -17.87
N MET A 399 20.34 -7.03 -19.05
CA MET A 399 21.16 -5.90 -19.45
C MET A 399 20.34 -4.61 -19.56
N HIS A 400 19.12 -4.68 -20.10
CA HIS A 400 18.19 -3.57 -20.13
C HIS A 400 17.84 -3.08 -18.72
N ALA A 401 17.48 -3.98 -17.81
CA ALA A 401 17.15 -3.66 -16.43
C ALA A 401 18.34 -3.02 -15.68
N ILE A 402 19.55 -3.56 -15.84
CA ILE A 402 20.77 -3.00 -15.26
C ILE A 402 21.01 -1.56 -15.79
N HIS A 403 20.85 -1.35 -17.10
CA HIS A 403 20.99 -0.02 -17.71
C HIS A 403 19.98 0.98 -17.12
N LEU A 404 18.72 0.57 -16.93
CA LEU A 404 17.69 1.41 -16.34
C LEU A 404 17.93 1.72 -14.85
N LEU A 405 18.40 0.73 -14.08
CA LEU A 405 18.77 0.92 -12.67
C LEU A 405 19.97 1.88 -12.52
N GLY A 406 20.85 1.95 -13.53
CA GLY A 406 21.90 2.97 -13.64
C GLY A 406 22.80 3.02 -12.41
N ASN A 407 22.89 4.17 -11.74
CA ASN A 407 23.75 4.41 -10.57
C ASN A 407 23.46 3.51 -9.35
N CYS A 408 22.37 2.74 -9.39
CA CYS A 408 22.08 1.73 -8.39
C CYS A 408 22.98 0.50 -8.49
N VAL A 409 23.62 0.28 -9.64
CA VAL A 409 24.39 -0.92 -9.95
C VAL A 409 25.78 -0.52 -10.41
N ASN A 410 26.80 -1.16 -9.87
CA ASN A 410 28.19 -1.01 -10.29
C ASN A 410 28.57 -2.22 -11.14
N ILE A 411 29.23 -1.96 -12.27
CA ILE A 411 29.68 -2.98 -13.22
C ILE A 411 31.21 -2.91 -13.27
N THR A 412 31.87 -4.02 -12.99
CA THR A 412 33.33 -4.16 -13.07
C THR A 412 33.69 -5.32 -13.98
N ASN A 413 34.74 -5.18 -14.80
CA ASN A 413 35.24 -6.28 -15.63
C ASN A 413 36.16 -7.18 -14.80
N THR A 414 35.94 -8.49 -14.79
CA THR A 414 36.83 -9.45 -14.15
C THR A 414 37.92 -9.93 -15.12
N SER A 415 39.17 -9.69 -14.75
CA SER A 415 40.36 -10.00 -15.57
C SER A 415 40.58 -11.49 -15.84
N ARG A 416 39.88 -12.39 -15.14
CA ARG A 416 40.04 -13.84 -15.31
C ARG A 416 39.24 -14.43 -16.47
N ASN A 417 38.03 -13.90 -16.76
CA ASN A 417 37.10 -14.50 -17.74
C ASN A 417 36.52 -13.50 -18.75
N ASN A 418 36.93 -12.23 -18.72
CA ASN A 418 36.36 -11.15 -19.55
C ASN A 418 34.83 -11.02 -19.37
N GLU A 419 34.35 -11.32 -18.16
CA GLU A 419 32.95 -11.29 -17.76
C GLU A 419 32.67 -10.05 -16.91
N PHE A 420 31.43 -9.58 -16.93
CA PHE A 420 31.00 -8.47 -16.08
C PHE A 420 30.57 -8.97 -14.71
N PHE A 421 31.20 -8.44 -13.66
CA PHE A 421 30.80 -8.62 -12.27
C PHE A 421 29.90 -7.46 -11.85
N ILE A 422 28.69 -7.79 -11.39
CA ILE A 422 27.60 -6.88 -11.08
C ILE A 422 27.45 -6.78 -9.58
N THR A 423 27.52 -5.57 -9.02
CA THR A 423 27.37 -5.33 -7.57
C THR A 423 26.31 -4.24 -7.32
N PRO A 424 25.45 -4.39 -6.30
CA PRO A 424 24.57 -3.29 -5.89
C PRO A 424 25.40 -2.16 -5.28
N SER A 425 25.03 -0.92 -5.57
CA SER A 425 25.63 0.25 -4.92
C SER A 425 25.19 0.30 -3.46
N THR A 426 26.15 0.52 -2.56
CA THR A 426 25.95 0.53 -1.10
C THR A 426 25.56 1.90 -0.55
N THR A 427 25.51 2.92 -1.40
CA THR A 427 25.09 4.26 -0.97
C THR A 427 23.60 4.25 -0.59
N ILE A 428 23.23 4.90 0.52
CA ILE A 428 21.83 4.95 1.00
C ILE A 428 20.85 5.36 -0.12
N PRO A 429 21.12 6.39 -0.95
CA PRO A 429 20.25 6.77 -2.05
C PRO A 429 20.04 5.66 -3.10
N ALA A 430 21.08 4.89 -3.41
CA ALA A 430 20.99 3.79 -4.38
C ALA A 430 20.22 2.60 -3.80
N VAL A 431 20.52 2.22 -2.55
CA VAL A 431 19.82 1.13 -1.86
C VAL A 431 18.32 1.43 -1.73
N PHE A 432 17.95 2.68 -1.40
CA PHE A 432 16.54 3.07 -1.30
C PHE A 432 15.79 3.02 -2.63
N GLU A 433 16.47 3.30 -3.74
CA GLU A 433 15.89 3.17 -5.08
C GLU A 433 15.83 1.70 -5.53
N LEU A 434 16.86 0.88 -5.28
CA LEU A 434 16.78 -0.56 -5.50
C LEU A 434 15.62 -1.18 -4.72
N ASN A 435 15.46 -0.80 -3.45
CA ASN A 435 14.36 -1.27 -2.60
C ASN A 435 13.00 -0.80 -3.12
N PHE A 436 12.92 0.39 -3.73
CA PHE A 436 11.69 0.86 -4.37
C PHE A 436 11.25 -0.10 -5.48
N TYR A 437 12.18 -0.51 -6.36
CA TYR A 437 11.86 -1.43 -7.45
C TYR A 437 11.69 -2.87 -6.98
N SER A 438 12.49 -3.34 -6.01
CA SER A 438 12.35 -4.71 -5.47
C SER A 438 10.98 -4.92 -4.83
N ASN A 439 10.39 -3.90 -4.19
CA ASN A 439 9.05 -3.99 -3.62
C ASN A 439 7.96 -4.31 -4.67
N GLY A 440 8.22 -4.10 -5.96
CA GLY A 440 7.34 -4.49 -7.05
C GLY A 440 7.12 -6.00 -7.18
N ILE A 441 8.01 -6.85 -6.65
CA ILE A 441 7.85 -8.31 -6.67
C ILE A 441 7.32 -8.88 -5.34
N LEU A 442 7.33 -8.08 -4.26
CA LEU A 442 7.05 -8.56 -2.91
C LEU A 442 5.68 -9.26 -2.80
N HIS A 443 4.67 -8.72 -3.49
CA HIS A 443 3.31 -9.23 -3.48
C HIS A 443 3.15 -10.64 -4.08
N VAL A 444 4.13 -11.08 -4.89
CA VAL A 444 4.19 -12.45 -5.44
C VAL A 444 4.53 -13.46 -4.35
N PHE A 445 5.52 -13.14 -3.51
CA PHE A 445 6.13 -14.08 -2.55
C PHE A 445 5.70 -13.84 -1.10
N ILE A 446 4.89 -12.82 -0.82
CA ILE A 446 4.66 -12.35 0.55
C ILE A 446 4.11 -13.41 1.49
N LYS A 447 3.20 -14.24 0.99
CA LYS A 447 2.57 -15.31 1.77
C LYS A 447 3.60 -16.36 2.18
N GLU A 448 4.43 -16.79 1.23
CA GLU A 448 5.49 -17.78 1.44
C GLU A 448 6.63 -17.21 2.33
N ALA A 449 6.97 -15.93 2.15
CA ALA A 449 7.94 -15.23 2.99
C ALA A 449 7.51 -15.17 4.47
N VAL A 450 6.22 -14.94 4.73
CA VAL A 450 5.67 -15.00 6.10
C VAL A 450 5.81 -16.41 6.68
N ILE A 451 5.51 -17.47 5.91
CA ILE A 451 5.68 -18.85 6.39
C ILE A 451 7.17 -19.14 6.65
N ALA A 452 8.07 -18.74 5.74
CA ALA A 452 9.50 -18.96 5.85
C ALA A 452 10.11 -18.28 7.10
N CYS A 453 9.74 -17.04 7.41
CA CYS A 453 10.13 -16.36 8.64
C CYS A 453 9.54 -17.05 9.89
N SER A 454 8.31 -17.54 9.81
CA SER A 454 7.62 -18.22 10.91
C SER A 454 8.19 -19.59 11.22
N LEU A 455 8.65 -20.34 10.20
CA LEU A 455 9.40 -21.58 10.38
C LEU A 455 10.61 -21.37 11.28
N ARG A 456 11.37 -20.29 11.05
CA ARG A 456 12.54 -19.98 11.88
C ARG A 456 12.16 -19.59 13.31
N ALA A 457 11.06 -18.86 13.49
CA ALA A 457 10.55 -18.52 14.82
C ALA A 457 10.18 -19.76 15.63
N VAL A 458 9.58 -20.77 14.98
CA VAL A 458 9.25 -22.04 15.62
C VAL A 458 10.51 -22.86 15.95
N GLN A 459 11.49 -22.91 15.04
CA GLN A 459 12.74 -23.64 15.22
C GLN A 459 13.63 -23.02 16.32
N SER A 460 13.79 -21.70 16.33
CA SER A 460 14.65 -20.98 17.29
C SER A 460 14.22 -21.15 18.76
N LYS A 461 12.91 -21.29 19.02
CA LYS A 461 12.37 -21.52 20.37
C LYS A 461 12.76 -22.91 20.93
N ARG A 462 12.95 -23.92 20.07
CA ARG A 462 13.41 -25.26 20.50
C ARG A 462 14.87 -25.27 20.91
N PHE A 463 15.73 -24.53 20.21
CA PHE A 463 17.14 -24.39 20.58
C PHE A 463 17.34 -23.74 21.96
N ARG A 464 16.48 -22.78 22.33
CA ARG A 464 16.50 -22.17 23.68
C ARG A 464 16.01 -23.10 24.80
N ASN A 465 15.20 -24.12 24.47
CA ASN A 465 14.61 -25.05 25.45
C ASN A 465 15.42 -26.35 25.63
N GLY A 466 16.63 -26.47 25.07
CA GLY A 466 17.60 -27.49 25.44
C GLY A 466 17.36 -28.92 24.94
N THR A 467 16.45 -29.17 24.00
CA THR A 467 16.31 -30.51 23.40
C THR A 467 17.36 -30.73 22.31
N ASN A 468 18.59 -31.06 22.72
CA ASN A 468 19.65 -31.54 21.84
C ASN A 468 19.32 -33.00 21.44
N GLY A 469 18.60 -33.18 20.33
CA GLY A 469 18.30 -34.50 19.78
C GLY A 469 18.15 -34.44 18.27
N ALA A 470 18.98 -35.21 17.56
CA ALA A 470 19.11 -35.30 16.11
C ALA A 470 17.92 -35.99 15.40
N SER A 471 16.68 -35.61 15.74
CA SER A 471 15.51 -35.99 14.94
C SER A 471 15.12 -34.83 14.03
N PRO A 472 14.70 -35.10 12.77
CA PRO A 472 14.25 -34.05 11.87
C PRO A 472 13.12 -33.27 12.57
N SER A 473 13.24 -31.94 12.56
CA SER A 473 12.44 -31.08 13.41
C SER A 473 10.96 -31.08 12.98
N LEU A 474 10.17 -32.04 13.44
CA LEU A 474 8.73 -32.07 13.18
C LEU A 474 8.07 -30.85 13.83
N ILE A 475 7.44 -30.02 13.01
CA ILE A 475 6.73 -28.79 13.36
C ILE A 475 5.23 -29.07 13.20
N SER A 476 4.43 -28.70 14.21
CA SER A 476 2.97 -28.71 14.07
C SER A 476 2.55 -27.66 13.04
N GLN A 477 1.73 -28.06 12.06
CA GLN A 477 1.19 -27.15 11.05
C GLN A 477 0.35 -26.04 11.69
N GLU A 478 -0.47 -26.38 12.69
CA GLU A 478 -1.30 -25.40 13.41
C GLU A 478 -0.45 -24.36 14.14
N HIS A 479 0.62 -24.79 14.81
CA HIS A 479 1.54 -23.88 15.50
C HIS A 479 2.26 -22.95 14.51
N LEU A 480 2.68 -23.47 13.36
CA LEU A 480 3.28 -22.68 12.29
C LEU A 480 2.31 -21.63 11.74
N VAL A 481 1.06 -22.03 11.45
CA VAL A 481 0.01 -21.13 10.97
C VAL A 481 -0.31 -20.04 12.00
N ARG A 482 -0.39 -20.37 13.29
CA ARG A 482 -0.60 -19.38 14.37
C ARG A 482 0.54 -18.37 14.44
N LYS A 483 1.79 -18.81 14.27
CA LYS A 483 2.96 -17.92 14.20
C LYS A 483 2.96 -17.04 12.96
N ALA A 484 2.62 -17.60 11.81
CA ALA A 484 2.45 -16.87 10.56
C ALA A 484 1.36 -15.80 10.66
N ALA A 485 0.20 -16.13 11.23
CA ALA A 485 -0.88 -15.16 11.46
C ALA A 485 -0.40 -14.01 12.36
N SER A 486 0.35 -14.30 13.41
CA SER A 486 0.94 -13.26 14.28
C SER A 486 1.89 -12.34 13.49
N LEU A 487 2.69 -12.89 12.57
CA LEU A 487 3.57 -12.09 11.72
C LEU A 487 2.77 -11.23 10.71
N CYS A 488 1.69 -11.77 10.14
CA CYS A 488 0.76 -10.99 9.29
C CYS A 488 0.18 -9.79 10.04
N TYR A 489 -0.28 -9.97 11.27
CA TYR A 489 -0.82 -8.88 12.09
C TYR A 489 0.26 -7.81 12.38
N LEU A 490 1.48 -8.23 12.72
CA LEU A 490 2.61 -7.32 12.96
C LEU A 490 2.91 -6.45 11.72
N LEU A 491 2.79 -7.01 10.52
CA LEU A 491 3.14 -6.37 9.25
C LEU A 491 1.93 -5.81 8.48
N SER A 492 0.75 -5.77 9.10
CA SER A 492 -0.52 -5.31 8.49
C SER A 492 -0.47 -3.88 7.95
N ASN A 493 0.40 -3.03 8.52
CA ASN A 493 0.63 -1.66 8.06
C ASN A 493 1.68 -1.54 6.92
N GLU A 494 2.40 -2.61 6.60
CA GLU A 494 3.39 -2.64 5.52
C GLU A 494 2.82 -3.17 4.20
N PHE A 495 1.93 -4.17 4.27
CA PHE A 495 1.30 -4.80 3.13
C PHE A 495 0.04 -5.57 3.53
N THR A 496 -0.86 -5.75 2.58
CA THR A 496 -2.10 -6.53 2.74
C THR A 496 -1.85 -7.97 2.29
N VAL A 497 -1.82 -8.93 3.23
CA VAL A 497 -1.53 -10.36 2.95
C VAL A 497 -2.76 -11.11 2.41
N SER A 498 -3.93 -10.77 2.93
CA SER A 498 -5.21 -11.40 2.62
C SER A 498 -6.22 -10.36 2.19
N LEU A 499 -7.19 -10.77 1.37
CA LEU A 499 -8.36 -9.94 1.14
C LEU A 499 -9.12 -9.72 2.45
N PRO A 500 -9.81 -8.58 2.64
CA PRO A 500 -10.65 -8.35 3.83
C PRO A 500 -11.77 -9.39 4.00
N CYS A 501 -12.16 -10.06 2.92
CA CYS A 501 -13.15 -11.13 2.92
C CYS A 501 -12.57 -12.54 3.17
N GLN A 502 -11.28 -12.64 3.53
CA GLN A 502 -10.59 -13.90 3.83
C GLN A 502 -10.02 -13.89 5.24
N LEU A 503 -10.02 -15.05 5.89
CA LEU A 503 -9.35 -15.22 7.18
C LEU A 503 -7.84 -15.38 6.99
N ILE A 504 -7.04 -14.63 7.73
CA ILE A 504 -5.57 -14.70 7.67
C ILE A 504 -5.08 -16.13 7.93
N TYR A 505 -5.67 -16.85 8.88
CA TYR A 505 -5.34 -18.24 9.17
C TYR A 505 -5.51 -19.15 7.95
N GLN A 506 -6.59 -18.98 7.19
CA GLN A 506 -6.82 -19.73 5.97
C GLN A 506 -5.75 -19.41 4.91
N VAL A 507 -5.43 -18.14 4.71
CA VAL A 507 -4.38 -17.72 3.76
C VAL A 507 -3.01 -18.28 4.14
N CYS A 508 -2.68 -18.30 5.44
CA CYS A 508 -1.46 -18.93 5.93
C CYS A 508 -1.48 -20.46 5.72
N HIS A 509 -2.62 -21.12 5.93
CA HIS A 509 -2.76 -22.55 5.68
C HIS A 509 -2.54 -22.88 4.20
N GLU A 510 -3.18 -22.15 3.28
CA GLU A 510 -2.98 -22.29 1.83
C GLU A 510 -1.50 -22.08 1.43
N ALA A 511 -0.81 -21.12 2.05
CA ALA A 511 0.61 -20.90 1.80
C ALA A 511 1.49 -22.06 2.28
N VAL A 512 1.15 -22.69 3.42
CA VAL A 512 1.84 -23.90 3.89
C VAL A 512 1.63 -25.06 2.91
N GLU A 513 0.38 -25.29 2.48
CA GLU A 513 0.06 -26.36 1.52
C GLU A 513 0.78 -26.16 0.17
N LYS A 514 0.92 -24.92 -0.31
CA LYS A 514 1.75 -24.63 -1.50
C LYS A 514 3.21 -25.01 -1.32
N LEU A 515 3.81 -24.69 -0.16
CA LEU A 515 5.19 -25.09 0.14
C LEU A 515 5.34 -26.62 0.26
N ILE A 516 4.28 -27.33 0.66
CA ILE A 516 4.25 -28.80 0.64
C ILE A 516 4.21 -29.30 -0.81
N GLN A 517 3.35 -28.73 -1.66
CA GLN A 517 3.25 -29.08 -3.08
C GLN A 517 4.57 -28.88 -3.83
N TYR A 518 5.33 -27.83 -3.49
CA TYR A 518 6.66 -27.59 -4.04
C TYR A 518 7.77 -28.48 -3.43
N GLY A 519 7.45 -29.36 -2.46
CA GLY A 519 8.44 -30.23 -1.81
C GLY A 519 9.42 -29.50 -0.88
N ILE A 520 9.18 -28.22 -0.61
CA ILE A 520 9.96 -27.40 0.33
C ILE A 520 9.66 -27.84 1.77
N LEU A 521 8.37 -28.13 2.04
CA LEU A 521 7.91 -28.76 3.26
C LEU A 521 7.49 -30.21 2.95
N LEU A 522 7.85 -31.13 3.84
CA LEU A 522 7.49 -32.54 3.74
C LEU A 522 6.55 -32.89 4.90
N VAL A 523 5.45 -33.58 4.61
CA VAL A 523 4.54 -34.09 5.63
C VAL A 523 5.18 -35.34 6.27
N ALA A 524 5.25 -35.38 7.59
CA ALA A 524 5.70 -36.58 8.31
C ALA A 524 4.55 -37.61 8.33
N GLU A 525 4.85 -38.90 8.20
CA GLU A 525 3.84 -39.96 8.24
C GLU A 525 3.00 -39.86 9.51
N ASN A 526 1.68 -39.74 9.33
CA ASN A 526 0.72 -39.68 10.43
C ASN A 526 0.59 -41.08 11.03
N ASN A 527 0.93 -41.26 12.31
CA ASN A 527 0.39 -42.39 13.06
C ASN A 527 -1.13 -42.27 13.05
N GLU A 528 -1.87 -43.37 12.86
CA GLU A 528 -3.35 -43.43 12.76
C GLU A 528 -4.12 -42.79 13.94
N TYR A 529 -3.41 -42.37 15.00
CA TYR A 529 -3.93 -41.74 16.21
C TYR A 529 -3.61 -40.23 16.35
N CYS A 530 -2.92 -39.61 15.39
CA CYS A 530 -2.53 -38.20 15.47
C CYS A 530 -3.41 -37.33 14.56
N GLU A 531 -4.33 -36.57 15.15
CA GLU A 531 -5.21 -35.63 14.41
C GLU A 531 -4.46 -34.41 13.84
N GLU A 532 -3.28 -34.09 14.39
CA GLU A 532 -2.53 -32.87 14.03
C GLU A 532 -1.44 -33.15 12.98
N LYS A 533 -1.59 -32.56 11.78
CA LYS A 533 -0.59 -32.64 10.70
C LYS A 533 0.75 -32.03 11.13
N ARG A 534 1.84 -32.75 10.91
CA ARG A 534 3.21 -32.30 11.22
C ARG A 534 4.05 -32.23 9.95
N VAL A 535 4.83 -31.16 9.85
CA VAL A 535 5.69 -30.87 8.70
C VAL A 535 7.15 -30.77 9.10
N GLN A 536 8.04 -31.08 8.16
CA GLN A 536 9.48 -30.88 8.29
C GLN A 536 10.02 -30.13 7.07
N VAL A 537 11.12 -29.42 7.24
CA VAL A 537 11.76 -28.69 6.15
C VAL A 537 12.65 -29.63 5.34
N SER A 538 12.54 -29.58 4.02
CA SER A 538 13.38 -30.35 3.09
C SER A 538 14.87 -30.05 3.30
N GLN A 539 15.71 -31.08 3.27
CA GLN A 539 17.17 -30.95 3.47
C GLN A 539 17.94 -30.60 2.18
N SER A 540 17.24 -30.47 1.05
CA SER A 540 17.87 -30.05 -0.21
C SER A 540 18.50 -28.66 -0.08
N GLN A 541 19.73 -28.51 -0.55
CA GLN A 541 20.45 -27.23 -0.52
C GLN A 541 19.69 -26.13 -1.27
N GLU A 542 19.05 -26.47 -2.39
CA GLU A 542 18.25 -25.55 -3.19
C GLU A 542 17.04 -25.03 -2.40
N HIS A 543 16.30 -25.92 -1.74
CA HIS A 543 15.16 -25.53 -0.89
C HIS A 543 15.59 -24.67 0.31
N GLN A 544 16.74 -24.97 0.91
CA GLN A 544 17.29 -24.16 2.00
C GLN A 544 17.69 -22.75 1.53
N GLN A 545 18.32 -22.64 0.36
CA GLN A 545 18.64 -21.34 -0.25
C GLN A 545 17.36 -20.56 -0.58
N TYR A 546 16.33 -21.23 -1.09
CA TYR A 546 15.05 -20.60 -1.41
C TYR A 546 14.32 -20.10 -0.16
N ILE A 547 14.27 -20.89 0.92
CA ILE A 547 13.72 -20.45 2.22
C ILE A 547 14.51 -19.24 2.76
N THR A 548 15.84 -19.26 2.64
CA THR A 548 16.68 -18.14 3.07
C THR A 548 16.39 -16.88 2.26
N PHE A 549 16.21 -17.01 0.94
CA PHE A 549 15.77 -15.91 0.08
C PHE A 549 14.42 -15.34 0.54
N LEU A 550 13.42 -16.20 0.75
CA LEU A 550 12.09 -15.79 1.25
C LEU A 550 12.17 -15.06 2.60
N GLN A 551 13.02 -15.53 3.52
CA GLN A 551 13.23 -14.87 4.81
C GLN A 551 13.90 -13.49 4.67
N ARG A 552 14.85 -13.35 3.73
CA ARG A 552 15.53 -12.08 3.46
C ARG A 552 14.60 -11.02 2.87
N LEU A 553 13.54 -11.40 2.15
CA LEU A 553 12.53 -10.45 1.65
C LEU A 553 11.89 -9.63 2.78
N LEU A 554 11.67 -10.24 3.95
CA LEU A 554 11.12 -9.57 5.14
C LEU A 554 12.20 -9.05 6.10
N GLY A 555 13.46 -9.36 5.86
CA GLY A 555 14.61 -8.97 6.69
C GLY A 555 14.66 -7.47 7.00
N PRO A 556 14.61 -6.57 6.00
CA PRO A 556 14.62 -5.12 6.24
C PRO A 556 13.50 -4.63 7.14
N LEU A 557 12.29 -5.19 6.99
CA LEU A 557 11.13 -4.80 7.78
C LEU A 557 11.28 -5.22 9.24
N LEU A 558 11.65 -6.47 9.43
CA LEU A 558 11.83 -7.02 10.76
C LEU A 558 13.00 -6.33 11.49
N GLU A 559 14.08 -5.96 10.77
CA GLU A 559 15.19 -5.18 11.33
C GLU A 559 14.78 -3.76 11.71
N ALA A 560 13.97 -3.09 10.88
CA ALA A 560 13.45 -1.76 11.19
C ALA A 560 12.60 -1.81 12.48
N TYR A 561 11.74 -2.82 12.60
CA TYR A 561 10.84 -3.00 13.75
C TYR A 561 11.62 -3.39 15.01
N SER A 562 12.58 -4.31 14.93
CA SER A 562 13.42 -4.68 16.09
C SER A 562 14.30 -3.51 16.54
N SER A 563 14.88 -2.76 15.60
CA SER A 563 15.64 -1.54 15.89
C SER A 563 14.75 -0.45 16.50
N ALA A 564 13.48 -0.35 16.09
CA ALA A 564 12.52 0.53 16.72
C ALA A 564 12.23 0.13 18.16
N VAL A 565 12.07 -1.17 18.48
CA VAL A 565 11.93 -1.63 19.88
C VAL A 565 13.18 -1.29 20.69
N ILE A 566 14.38 -1.53 20.15
CA ILE A 566 15.65 -1.16 20.79
C ILE A 566 15.68 0.34 21.12
N PHE A 567 15.20 1.18 20.21
CA PHE A 567 15.09 2.62 20.45
C PHE A 567 14.10 2.96 21.57
N VAL A 568 12.97 2.24 21.66
CA VAL A 568 11.98 2.37 22.75
C VAL A 568 12.58 2.04 24.13
N HIS A 569 13.60 1.17 24.22
CA HIS A 569 14.25 0.88 25.52
C HIS A 569 14.83 2.12 26.21
N ASN A 570 15.26 3.12 25.42
CA ASN A 570 15.82 4.39 25.90
C ASN A 570 14.79 5.53 25.87
N PHE A 571 13.50 5.22 25.74
CA PHE A 571 12.45 6.23 25.66
C PHE A 571 12.36 7.03 26.97
N SER A 572 12.38 8.36 26.85
CA SER A 572 12.42 9.30 27.97
C SER A 572 11.32 10.35 27.84
N GLY A 573 10.27 10.25 28.67
CA GLY A 573 9.21 11.26 28.82
C GLY A 573 8.18 11.34 27.68
N PRO A 574 7.17 12.23 27.81
CA PRO A 574 6.29 12.57 26.71
C PRO A 574 7.07 13.21 25.56
N VAL A 575 6.91 12.68 24.36
CA VAL A 575 7.54 13.23 23.15
C VAL A 575 6.49 13.39 22.06
N SER A 576 6.58 14.46 21.29
CA SER A 576 5.73 14.65 20.12
C SER A 576 5.97 13.54 19.09
N GLU A 577 4.92 13.00 18.47
CA GLU A 577 5.05 11.92 17.49
C GLU A 577 5.98 12.32 16.34
N SER A 578 5.88 13.56 15.86
CA SER A 578 6.78 14.09 14.83
C SER A 578 8.24 14.11 15.28
N GLU A 579 8.52 14.53 16.51
CA GLU A 579 9.87 14.53 17.06
C GLU A 579 10.41 13.10 17.23
N TYR A 580 9.59 12.19 17.76
CA TYR A 580 9.95 10.79 17.94
C TYR A 580 10.30 10.10 16.62
N LEU A 581 9.46 10.28 15.58
CA LEU A 581 9.71 9.74 14.24
C LEU A 581 11.03 10.24 13.66
N GLN A 582 11.35 11.52 13.82
CA GLN A 582 12.62 12.07 13.33
C GLN A 582 13.83 11.52 14.09
N LYS A 583 13.73 11.37 15.42
CA LYS A 583 14.81 10.81 16.25
C LYS A 583 15.04 9.33 15.92
N LEU A 584 13.98 8.54 15.82
CA LEU A 584 14.06 7.13 15.43
C LEU A 584 14.63 6.95 14.03
N HIS A 585 14.18 7.75 13.05
CA HIS A 585 14.71 7.68 11.69
C HIS A 585 16.21 8.02 11.64
N ARG A 586 16.66 9.06 12.36
CA ARG A 586 18.09 9.38 12.49
C ARG A 586 18.88 8.24 13.15
N HIS A 587 18.29 7.58 14.14
CA HIS A 587 18.91 6.42 14.78
C HIS A 587 19.13 5.27 13.79
N LEU A 588 18.13 4.92 12.97
CA LEU A 588 18.27 3.88 11.94
C LEU A 588 19.29 4.23 10.87
N ILE A 589 19.28 5.48 10.37
CA ILE A 589 20.28 5.95 9.39
C ILE A 589 21.69 5.85 9.98
N SER A 590 21.89 6.27 11.24
CA SER A 590 23.20 6.16 11.89
C SER A 590 23.67 4.71 12.04
N ARG A 591 22.76 3.76 12.27
CA ARG A 591 23.09 2.33 12.29
C ARG A 591 23.54 1.85 10.91
N THR A 592 22.91 2.30 9.85
CA THR A 592 23.31 2.01 8.47
C THR A 592 24.67 2.60 8.14
N GLU A 593 24.90 3.88 8.45
CA GLU A 593 26.18 4.57 8.20
C GLU A 593 27.36 3.94 8.95
N LYS A 594 27.10 3.38 10.14
CA LYS A 594 28.09 2.67 10.96
C LYS A 594 28.25 1.19 10.60
N ASN A 595 27.60 0.71 9.54
CA ASN A 595 27.58 -0.70 9.14
C ASN A 595 27.12 -1.66 10.26
N VAL A 596 26.26 -1.18 11.17
CA VAL A 596 25.65 -1.99 12.24
C VAL A 596 24.34 -2.63 11.76
N ALA A 597 23.62 -1.95 10.86
CA ALA A 597 22.43 -2.52 10.23
C ALA A 597 22.84 -3.60 9.24
N VAL A 598 22.23 -4.78 9.33
CA VAL A 598 22.35 -5.80 8.31
C VAL A 598 21.75 -5.26 7.04
N TYR A 599 20.53 -4.72 7.03
CA TYR A 599 19.85 -4.21 5.83
C TYR A 599 19.81 -2.69 5.84
N ALA A 600 20.46 -2.05 4.87
CA ALA A 600 20.46 -0.59 4.76
C ALA A 600 19.04 -0.03 4.45
N GLU A 601 18.22 -0.85 3.78
CA GLU A 601 16.82 -0.60 3.44
C GLU A 601 15.92 -0.42 4.69
N SER A 602 16.31 -0.98 5.83
CA SER A 602 15.55 -0.91 7.09
C SER A 602 15.43 0.54 7.62
N ALA A 603 16.32 1.42 7.18
CA ALA A 603 16.31 2.84 7.55
C ALA A 603 15.33 3.69 6.73
N THR A 604 14.48 3.10 5.89
CA THR A 604 13.49 3.86 5.12
C THR A 604 12.45 4.53 6.04
N TYR A 605 12.15 5.81 5.84
CA TYR A 605 11.20 6.54 6.68
C TYR A 605 9.78 5.95 6.70
N SER A 606 9.36 5.22 5.65
CA SER A 606 8.07 4.50 5.66
C SER A 606 8.02 3.41 6.72
N HIS A 607 9.10 2.63 6.89
CA HIS A 607 9.17 1.57 7.90
C HIS A 607 9.13 2.16 9.31
N VAL A 608 9.83 3.29 9.51
CA VAL A 608 9.78 4.04 10.78
C VAL A 608 8.35 4.43 11.13
N LYS A 609 7.62 5.04 10.18
CA LYS A 609 6.23 5.45 10.41
C LYS A 609 5.31 4.28 10.71
N ASN A 610 5.47 3.18 9.97
CA ASN A 610 4.64 2.00 10.13
C ASN A 610 4.94 1.26 11.44
N ALA A 611 6.22 1.14 11.83
CA ALA A 611 6.61 0.57 13.12
C ALA A 611 6.00 1.35 14.29
N VAL A 612 6.07 2.69 14.27
CA VAL A 612 5.45 3.53 15.30
C VAL A 612 3.92 3.39 15.29
N LYS A 613 3.30 3.29 14.12
CA LYS A 613 1.86 3.04 14.00
C LYS A 613 1.46 1.70 14.64
N VAL A 614 2.20 0.63 14.34
CA VAL A 614 1.98 -0.70 14.93
C VAL A 614 2.19 -0.68 16.45
N PHE A 615 3.23 0.01 16.94
CA PHE A 615 3.48 0.14 18.38
C PHE A 615 2.36 0.89 19.10
N LYS A 616 1.77 1.90 18.46
CA LYS A 616 0.56 2.55 18.97
C LYS A 616 -0.64 1.59 19.01
N GLU A 617 -0.85 0.79 17.98
CA GLU A 617 -1.99 -0.13 17.85
C GLU A 617 -1.89 -1.39 18.74
N ILE A 618 -0.68 -1.81 19.11
CA ILE A 618 -0.42 -2.89 20.09
C ILE A 618 -0.44 -2.35 21.54
N GLY A 619 -0.52 -1.03 21.71
CA GLY A 619 -0.55 -0.40 23.03
C GLY A 619 0.83 -0.25 23.69
N VAL A 620 1.92 -0.16 22.93
CA VAL A 620 3.25 0.22 23.46
C VAL A 620 3.26 1.67 23.91
N PHE A 621 2.59 2.55 23.15
CA PHE A 621 2.45 3.97 23.46
C PHE A 621 1.02 4.33 23.86
N SER A 622 0.86 5.11 24.94
CA SER A 622 -0.33 5.90 25.19
C SER A 622 -0.29 7.19 24.36
N GLN A 623 -1.46 7.68 23.94
CA GLN A 623 -1.59 8.84 23.06
C GLN A 623 -2.39 9.95 23.75
N THR A 624 -1.82 11.14 23.84
CA THR A 624 -2.52 12.34 24.30
C THR A 624 -2.59 13.34 23.14
N ASN A 625 -3.79 13.60 22.64
CA ASN A 625 -3.99 14.54 21.53
C ASN A 625 -3.98 15.97 22.05
N GLN A 626 -2.96 16.75 21.66
CA GLN A 626 -2.96 18.20 21.80
C GLN A 626 -3.31 18.85 20.46
N LYS A 627 -3.82 20.09 20.46
CA LYS A 627 -4.47 20.77 19.29
C LYS A 627 -3.75 20.61 17.94
N ARG A 628 -2.43 20.43 17.91
CA ARG A 628 -1.63 20.30 16.67
C ARG A 628 -0.69 19.10 16.61
N ASP A 629 -0.54 18.32 17.68
CA ASP A 629 0.38 17.18 17.69
C ASP A 629 -0.10 16.09 18.67
N THR A 630 0.26 14.84 18.39
CA THR A 630 -0.02 13.70 19.26
C THR A 630 1.22 13.46 20.11
N ILE A 631 1.04 13.52 21.44
CA ILE A 631 2.12 13.21 22.39
C ILE A 631 2.09 11.71 22.67
N LEU A 632 3.27 11.10 22.57
CA LEU A 632 3.52 9.71 22.88
C LEU A 632 4.14 9.58 24.26
N GLU A 633 3.61 8.67 25.06
CA GLU A 633 4.18 8.22 26.33
C GLU A 633 4.18 6.69 26.36
N LEU A 634 5.04 6.07 27.18
CA LEU A 634 4.97 4.61 27.35
C LEU A 634 3.69 4.22 28.10
N SER A 635 3.00 3.22 27.59
CA SER A 635 1.85 2.64 28.30
C SER A 635 2.31 1.93 29.58
N THR A 636 1.39 1.77 30.54
CA THR A 636 1.64 1.00 31.76
C THR A 636 2.07 -0.45 31.47
N THR A 637 1.53 -1.04 30.40
CA THR A 637 1.89 -2.39 29.94
C THR A 637 3.34 -2.49 29.49
N PHE A 638 3.88 -1.47 28.81
CA PHE A 638 5.25 -1.50 28.25
C PHE A 638 6.25 -0.63 29.01
N LEU A 639 5.84 -0.01 30.12
CA LEU A 639 6.72 0.65 31.08
C LEU A 639 7.77 -0.31 31.69
N PRO A 640 7.44 -1.58 32.03
CA PRO A 640 8.44 -2.55 32.46
C PRO A 640 9.37 -2.96 31.31
N GLN A 641 10.69 -2.85 31.54
CA GLN A 641 11.71 -3.23 30.55
C GLN A 641 11.58 -4.69 30.07
N ARG A 642 11.13 -5.60 30.96
CA ARG A 642 10.86 -7.01 30.62
C ARG A 642 9.84 -7.16 29.48
N ASN A 643 8.81 -6.33 29.43
CA ASN A 643 7.77 -6.44 28.40
C ASN A 643 8.27 -5.91 27.04
N ARG A 644 9.09 -4.84 27.05
CA ARG A 644 9.82 -4.38 25.86
C ARG A 644 10.80 -5.44 25.34
N GLN A 645 11.50 -6.10 26.25
CA GLN A 645 12.41 -7.20 25.90
C GLN A 645 11.66 -8.39 25.27
N LYS A 646 10.49 -8.76 25.80
CA LYS A 646 9.63 -9.80 25.21
C LYS A 646 9.15 -9.42 23.80
N LEU A 647 8.81 -8.15 23.56
CA LEU A 647 8.46 -7.65 22.23
C LEU A 647 9.65 -7.75 21.27
N LEU A 648 10.85 -7.35 21.72
CA LEU A 648 12.07 -7.48 20.92
C LEU A 648 12.34 -8.95 20.56
N GLU A 649 12.26 -9.85 21.53
CA GLU A 649 12.45 -11.29 21.31
C GLU A 649 11.40 -11.89 20.36
N PHE A 650 10.14 -11.44 20.47
CA PHE A 650 9.09 -11.85 19.56
C PHE A 650 9.44 -11.48 18.11
N ILE A 651 9.84 -10.24 17.84
CA ILE A 651 10.19 -9.79 16.48
C ILE A 651 11.47 -10.46 15.98
N MET A 652 12.50 -10.54 16.82
CA MET A 652 13.79 -11.15 16.47
C MET A 652 13.65 -12.64 16.16
N SER A 653 12.66 -13.34 16.73
CA SER A 653 12.39 -14.75 16.41
C SER A 653 12.12 -15.00 14.93
N PHE A 654 11.68 -13.98 14.17
CA PHE A 654 11.42 -14.05 12.73
C PHE A 654 12.60 -13.60 11.84
N MET A 655 13.65 -12.94 12.37
CA MET A 655 14.79 -12.34 11.61
C MET A 655 16.05 -13.20 11.35
N VAL A 656 16.43 -13.44 10.08
CA VAL A 656 17.69 -14.16 9.81
C VAL A 656 18.82 -13.21 10.16
N LEU A 657 19.60 -13.59 11.18
CA LEU A 657 20.75 -12.82 11.67
C LEU A 657 21.95 -12.99 10.74
#